data_AF-A0A9J7L6W8-F1
#
_entry.id   AF-A0A9J7L6W8-F1
#
_cell.length_a   1.000
_cell.length_b   1.000
_cell.length_c   1.000
_cell.angle_alpha   90.00
_cell.angle_beta   90.00
_cell.angle_gamma   90.00
#
_symmetry.space_group_name_H-M   'P 1'
#
loop_
_entity.id
_entity.type
_entity.pdbx_description
1 polymer ?
#
loop_
_entity_poly.entity_id
_entity_poly.type
_entity_poly.pdbx_seq_one_letter_code
_entity_poly.pdbx_strand_id
1 'polypeptide(L)'
;MSAEALPPLESGKFIAENSQDVKVLPDGVKKAAGVIFESLRKGDYSVELWKGAGATDGHELNPKVMDEKAVDWIFLVDTLNFSFWGESEDKKYKVKYKGQTYTGYWSLCAAVNRAMEEGIPITNPGYYAGMTEKELAYLLRSDSDTDMPMLQERVNNLREAGQVLKEKFDGSFVNCIRKCGGSAQKLLSLVVSNFSSYRDEAVFKEKTVAIYKRAQILIADIWSCFEGQGYGSFDDISSITMFADYRIPQALLYFGALEYSQALLDKCSNNHMFTSGEREEVEIRGCSIWAVKVSTGQSANPHENTQHKLPQNSSFKNVLFYRSLKKLLVSTLHGLLHLLSYKLTFIYVELAVFVVIEEDFLLVDWSSDASLAKITTMEDNTMVKEEDLEKAEVDAISTAAKHVANMLQRPDQLERVEQYRRRVARKKASVEARLKTAVQSQLDGVKTGLGQLGTALQDVQEVQKQLNEGGRDVQEVSRAERKVKEVKAVGARHSQLASAVENLKHIFTVPETVEETQQLINENKLLRAHKLLTDLETSRDDLLYEMHKLPSPSPTDNALLRHYFADVGKLSDSMAKQLWYSISRALSMVRKDPTMLVTALRIIEREERTDREMLQRQKITGFLPPGRPKKWRETCFKTLEVSVATRIEGHLPETRDLNKMWLVRHLEITRKYVLEDLRVVKVMFQQCFPPDYNIFQRMVSMYHNALSVHLQELISDELESNEIISLLMWYNTYESEELMGNPELEIDTSQLTPLLTEETRTKLQQQYLKTLYTNVTSWTKNTLNKDVNDWQQDTEPEADGDGYYLTQLPVIVFQIIWEHLEVAALVSPHLKLRVVDLLLECVLRFTEKYQEAITTYKTTHFEDRSGSLFFTAYMIAIINNCLAFKEYTQQLKSKHLATDELRRASQNPGRHRAVQRLLIEDEISRMLAADPAAKNVTVNAILVDNFLWDLRRARRADMDKMPFHRIRTIFY
;
A
#
# COMPACT_ATOMS: atom_id res chain seq x y z
N MET A 1 20.53 9.42 -25.32
CA MET A 1 19.64 8.97 -24.24
C MET A 1 20.20 7.64 -23.76
N SER A 2 20.76 7.55 -22.55
CA SER A 2 21.21 6.26 -22.02
C SER A 2 19.97 5.39 -21.78
N ALA A 3 20.00 4.13 -22.23
CA ALA A 3 18.93 3.18 -21.93
C ALA A 3 18.75 3.08 -20.41
N GLU A 4 17.51 3.21 -19.94
CA GLU A 4 17.15 3.09 -18.52
C GLU A 4 17.43 1.65 -18.04
N ALA A 5 18.01 1.50 -16.85
CA ALA A 5 18.35 0.19 -16.29
C ALA A 5 17.09 -0.60 -15.96
N LEU A 6 17.08 -1.91 -16.23
CA LEU A 6 15.97 -2.78 -15.85
C LEU A 6 15.80 -2.79 -14.32
N PRO A 7 14.57 -2.68 -13.77
CA PRO A 7 14.33 -2.81 -12.33
C PRO A 7 14.84 -4.14 -11.75
N PRO A 8 15.09 -4.24 -10.42
CA PRO A 8 15.71 -5.42 -9.81
C PRO A 8 15.06 -6.77 -10.15
N LEU A 9 13.72 -6.86 -10.13
CA LEU A 9 13.01 -8.09 -10.46
C LEU A 9 13.15 -8.48 -11.94
N GLU A 10 13.01 -7.50 -12.84
CA GLU A 10 13.16 -7.70 -14.28
C GLU A 10 14.60 -8.05 -14.65
N SER A 11 15.56 -7.42 -13.97
CA SER A 11 16.98 -7.75 -14.03
C SER A 11 17.24 -9.20 -13.60
N GLY A 12 16.71 -9.62 -12.44
CA GLY A 12 16.83 -11.00 -11.97
C GLY A 12 16.27 -12.01 -12.98
N LYS A 13 15.08 -11.74 -13.54
CA LYS A 13 14.47 -12.57 -14.59
C LYS A 13 15.36 -12.64 -15.83
N PHE A 14 15.78 -11.49 -16.35
CA PHE A 14 16.57 -11.39 -17.56
C PHE A 14 17.92 -12.09 -17.41
N ILE A 15 18.58 -11.92 -16.26
CA ILE A 15 19.83 -12.61 -15.94
C ILE A 15 19.60 -14.11 -15.86
N ALA A 16 18.61 -14.59 -15.11
CA ALA A 16 18.36 -16.03 -14.94
C ALA A 16 18.00 -16.74 -16.27
N GLU A 17 17.33 -16.06 -17.20
CA GLU A 17 17.01 -16.59 -18.52
C GLU A 17 18.22 -16.68 -19.46
N ASN A 18 19.26 -15.89 -19.22
CA ASN A 18 20.44 -15.75 -20.08
C ASN A 18 21.77 -16.13 -19.41
N SER A 19 21.70 -16.63 -18.17
CA SER A 19 22.83 -17.08 -17.35
C SER A 19 23.46 -18.35 -17.92
N GLN A 20 24.79 -18.41 -17.88
CA GLN A 20 25.58 -19.55 -18.38
C GLN A 20 26.06 -20.44 -17.24
N ASP A 21 26.53 -19.85 -16.15
CA ASP A 21 27.21 -20.54 -15.06
C ASP A 21 26.33 -20.73 -13.83
N VAL A 22 25.17 -20.08 -13.75
CA VAL A 22 24.23 -20.23 -12.63
C VAL A 22 22.84 -20.65 -13.13
N LYS A 23 22.24 -21.65 -12.49
CA LYS A 23 20.87 -22.11 -12.78
C LYS A 23 20.03 -22.14 -11.51
N VAL A 24 18.75 -21.81 -11.64
CA VAL A 24 17.74 -22.01 -10.59
C VAL A 24 17.08 -23.38 -10.76
N LEU A 25 17.09 -24.20 -9.71
CA LEU A 25 16.55 -25.56 -9.73
C LEU A 25 15.25 -25.68 -8.90
N PRO A 26 14.14 -26.18 -9.49
CA PRO A 26 12.85 -26.28 -8.81
C PRO A 26 12.84 -27.14 -7.54
N ASP A 27 13.63 -28.22 -7.50
CA ASP A 27 13.64 -29.13 -6.35
C ASP A 27 14.28 -28.47 -5.12
N GLY A 28 15.35 -27.70 -5.31
CA GLY A 28 15.96 -26.94 -4.24
C GLY A 28 15.10 -25.77 -3.78
N VAL A 29 14.38 -25.13 -4.72
CA VAL A 29 13.37 -24.12 -4.39
C VAL A 29 12.29 -24.69 -3.47
N LYS A 30 11.73 -25.86 -3.79
CA LYS A 30 10.73 -26.53 -2.94
C LYS A 30 11.29 -26.88 -1.55
N LYS A 31 12.54 -27.35 -1.47
CA LYS A 31 13.19 -27.64 -0.18
C LYS A 31 13.34 -26.39 0.67
N ALA A 32 13.84 -25.30 0.09
CA ALA A 32 13.97 -24.03 0.79
C ALA A 32 12.59 -23.51 1.26
N ALA A 33 11.60 -23.50 0.36
CA ALA A 33 10.24 -23.08 0.64
C ALA A 33 9.59 -23.89 1.77
N GLY A 34 9.74 -25.22 1.78
CA GLY A 34 9.17 -26.08 2.82
C GLY A 34 9.75 -25.80 4.21
N VAL A 35 11.06 -25.52 4.30
CA VAL A 35 11.71 -25.15 5.57
C VAL A 35 11.25 -23.77 6.07
N ILE A 36 11.15 -22.80 5.17
CA ILE A 36 10.66 -21.45 5.50
C ILE A 36 9.19 -21.51 5.93
N PHE A 37 8.35 -22.23 5.18
CA PHE A 37 6.93 -22.43 5.48
C PHE A 37 6.72 -23.02 6.88
N GLU A 38 7.45 -24.08 7.24
CA GLU A 38 7.34 -24.68 8.58
C GLU A 38 7.70 -23.70 9.71
N SER A 39 8.69 -22.83 9.48
CA SER A 39 9.09 -21.82 10.45
C SER A 39 8.07 -20.69 10.57
N LEU A 40 7.53 -20.20 9.45
CA LEU A 40 6.45 -19.21 9.42
C LEU A 40 5.17 -19.75 10.07
N ARG A 41 4.81 -21.02 9.80
CA ARG A 41 3.64 -21.68 10.37
C ARG A 41 3.72 -21.80 11.90
N LYS A 42 4.92 -22.07 12.45
CA LYS A 42 5.14 -22.18 13.91
C LYS A 42 5.16 -20.83 14.63
N GLY A 43 5.22 -19.72 13.89
CA GLY A 43 5.41 -18.38 14.45
C GLY A 43 6.85 -18.12 14.91
N ASP A 44 7.81 -18.94 14.44
CA ASP A 44 9.23 -18.77 14.73
C ASP A 44 9.82 -17.57 13.94
N TYR A 45 9.10 -17.06 12.94
CA TYR A 45 9.52 -15.97 12.06
C TYR A 45 8.38 -15.00 11.74
N SER A 46 8.59 -13.70 11.91
CA SER A 46 7.59 -12.63 11.73
C SER A 46 8.27 -11.25 11.59
N VAL A 47 7.52 -10.24 11.13
CA VAL A 47 8.03 -8.86 10.94
C VAL A 47 8.42 -8.23 12.27
N GLU A 48 7.73 -8.61 13.35
CA GLU A 48 7.94 -8.08 14.70
C GLU A 48 9.28 -8.50 15.32
N LEU A 49 9.98 -9.50 14.76
CA LEU A 49 11.32 -9.91 15.20
C LEU A 49 12.40 -8.85 14.94
N TRP A 50 12.22 -7.94 13.98
CA TRP A 50 13.19 -6.87 13.74
C TRP A 50 13.26 -5.89 14.92
N LYS A 51 12.11 -5.60 15.56
CA LYS A 51 12.01 -4.81 16.79
C LYS A 51 12.21 -5.64 18.06
N GLY A 52 11.69 -6.87 18.07
CA GLY A 52 11.73 -7.80 19.19
C GLY A 52 10.38 -8.01 19.90
N ALA A 53 9.30 -8.32 19.19
CA ALA A 53 8.07 -8.84 19.82
C ALA A 53 7.90 -10.34 19.51
N GLY A 54 8.53 -11.19 20.31
CA GLY A 54 8.44 -12.66 20.23
C GLY A 54 9.43 -13.33 21.18
N ALA A 55 9.36 -14.65 21.36
CA ALA A 55 10.14 -15.44 22.33
C ALA A 55 11.68 -15.44 22.12
N THR A 56 12.17 -14.63 21.18
CA THR A 56 13.58 -14.35 20.90
C THR A 56 13.70 -12.86 20.62
N ASP A 57 14.39 -12.13 21.49
CA ASP A 57 14.56 -10.69 21.39
C ASP A 57 15.22 -10.31 20.04
N GLY A 58 14.58 -9.41 19.29
CA GLY A 58 15.19 -8.77 18.12
C GLY A 58 16.49 -8.08 18.50
N HIS A 59 17.47 -8.04 17.59
CA HIS A 59 18.86 -7.72 17.94
C HIS A 59 18.99 -6.44 18.78
N GLU A 60 19.74 -6.51 19.88
CA GLU A 60 19.83 -5.46 20.92
C GLU A 60 20.38 -4.11 20.41
N LEU A 61 20.96 -4.11 19.23
CA LEU A 61 21.59 -2.94 18.61
C LEU A 61 20.66 -2.13 17.69
N ASN A 62 19.52 -2.68 17.30
CA ASN A 62 18.57 -1.97 16.42
C ASN A 62 17.75 -0.92 17.20
N PRO A 63 17.32 0.17 16.54
CA PRO A 63 16.40 1.14 17.13
C PRO A 63 15.13 0.47 17.66
N LYS A 64 14.75 0.81 18.89
CA LYS A 64 13.55 0.26 19.56
C LYS A 64 12.35 1.20 19.52
N VAL A 65 12.56 2.47 19.19
CA VAL A 65 11.53 3.52 19.15
C VAL A 65 11.24 3.90 17.70
N MET A 66 9.96 4.00 17.33
CA MET A 66 9.51 4.36 15.99
C MET A 66 9.47 5.89 15.79
N ASP A 67 10.62 6.55 15.81
CA ASP A 67 10.73 8.01 15.67
C ASP A 67 11.63 8.43 14.49
N GLU A 68 11.76 9.75 14.27
CA GLU A 68 12.61 10.29 13.20
C GLU A 68 14.09 9.94 13.39
N LYS A 69 14.55 9.76 14.64
CA LYS A 69 15.93 9.40 14.93
C LYS A 69 16.24 7.96 14.50
N ALA A 70 15.27 7.06 14.60
CA ALA A 70 15.39 5.71 14.08
C ALA A 70 15.58 5.70 12.55
N VAL A 71 14.84 6.55 11.82
CA VAL A 71 15.03 6.71 10.37
C VAL A 71 16.44 7.21 10.04
N ASP A 72 16.92 8.24 10.74
CA ASP A 72 18.26 8.80 10.51
C ASP A 72 19.37 7.79 10.86
N TRP A 73 19.16 6.95 11.89
CA TRP A 73 20.07 5.85 12.23
C TRP A 73 20.12 4.78 11.15
N ILE A 74 18.95 4.32 10.66
CA ILE A 74 18.86 3.29 9.62
C ILE A 74 19.53 3.79 8.35
N PHE A 75 19.21 5.02 7.92
CA PHE A 75 19.82 5.61 6.73
C PHE A 75 21.35 5.68 6.83
N LEU A 76 21.89 6.08 8.00
CA LEU A 76 23.34 6.11 8.24
C LEU A 76 23.95 4.71 8.14
N VAL A 77 23.37 3.73 8.84
CA VAL A 77 23.89 2.36 8.91
C VAL A 77 23.86 1.70 7.54
N ASP A 78 22.77 1.86 6.77
CA ASP A 78 22.66 1.29 5.43
C ASP A 78 23.54 1.98 4.38
N THR A 79 23.79 3.28 4.54
CA THR A 79 24.80 4.00 3.74
C THR A 79 26.19 3.36 3.93
N LEU A 80 26.42 2.74 5.08
CA LEU A 80 27.65 2.04 5.46
C LEU A 80 27.53 0.50 5.35
N ASN A 81 26.43 -0.06 4.87
CA ASN A 81 26.19 -1.51 4.91
C ASN A 81 26.82 -2.27 3.70
N PHE A 82 28.15 -2.37 3.67
CA PHE A 82 28.90 -3.09 2.63
C PHE A 82 30.23 -3.65 3.13
N SER A 83 30.68 -4.77 2.54
CA SER A 83 32.04 -5.33 2.64
C SER A 83 32.65 -5.46 4.05
N PHE A 84 32.01 -6.19 4.98
CA PHE A 84 32.50 -6.38 6.37
C PHE A 84 33.53 -7.50 6.59
N TRP A 85 33.95 -8.19 5.53
CA TRP A 85 34.82 -9.35 5.64
C TRP A 85 36.29 -8.98 5.38
N GLY A 86 37.19 -9.52 6.21
CA GLY A 86 38.63 -9.26 6.13
C GLY A 86 39.35 -10.09 5.08
N GLU A 87 40.66 -9.88 4.92
CA GLU A 87 41.50 -10.60 3.95
C GLU A 87 41.54 -12.11 4.19
N SER A 88 41.32 -12.56 5.43
CA SER A 88 41.17 -13.97 5.81
C SER A 88 40.05 -14.15 6.84
N GLU A 89 39.53 -15.37 6.98
CA GLU A 89 38.51 -15.71 7.99
C GLU A 89 38.99 -15.44 9.44
N ASP A 90 40.30 -15.41 9.68
CA ASP A 90 40.89 -15.21 11.01
C ASP A 90 41.06 -13.72 11.38
N LYS A 91 41.09 -12.83 10.38
CA LYS A 91 41.23 -11.37 10.56
C LYS A 91 39.88 -10.69 10.43
N LYS A 92 39.12 -10.67 11.52
CA LYS A 92 37.78 -10.05 11.59
C LYS A 92 37.82 -8.71 12.31
N TYR A 93 37.23 -7.69 11.70
CA TYR A 93 36.88 -6.44 12.38
C TYR A 93 35.89 -6.73 13.52
N LYS A 94 36.26 -6.31 14.73
CA LYS A 94 35.51 -6.55 15.97
C LYS A 94 35.24 -5.25 16.70
N VAL A 95 34.07 -5.16 17.34
CA VAL A 95 33.70 -4.04 18.20
C VAL A 95 33.13 -4.58 19.50
N LYS A 96 33.67 -4.12 20.62
CA LYS A 96 33.16 -4.43 21.95
C LYS A 96 32.21 -3.32 22.38
N TYR A 97 30.98 -3.70 22.72
CA TYR A 97 29.94 -2.77 23.16
C TYR A 97 29.07 -3.46 24.22
N LYS A 98 28.80 -2.77 25.33
CA LYS A 98 28.05 -3.29 26.50
C LYS A 98 28.49 -4.68 26.98
N GLY A 99 29.80 -4.93 26.97
CA GLY A 99 30.39 -6.18 27.45
C GLY A 99 30.38 -7.33 26.43
N GLN A 100 29.71 -7.19 25.28
CA GLN A 100 29.66 -8.19 24.22
C GLN A 100 30.55 -7.80 23.04
N THR A 101 31.08 -8.79 22.31
CA THR A 101 31.92 -8.57 21.12
C THR A 101 31.16 -8.92 19.86
N TYR A 102 31.04 -7.95 18.95
CA TYR A 102 30.32 -8.08 17.69
C TYR A 102 31.28 -8.19 16.50
N THR A 103 30.83 -8.87 15.44
CA THR A 103 31.56 -9.02 14.16
C THR A 103 30.62 -8.84 12.97
N GLY A 104 31.16 -8.55 11.79
CA GLY A 104 30.34 -8.39 10.57
C GLY A 104 29.44 -7.15 10.67
N TYR A 105 28.23 -7.22 10.11
CA TYR A 105 27.25 -6.13 10.17
C TYR A 105 27.02 -5.60 11.60
N TRP A 106 26.86 -6.48 12.59
CA TRP A 106 26.61 -6.06 13.98
C TRP A 106 27.73 -5.24 14.61
N SER A 107 28.97 -5.39 14.14
CA SER A 107 30.08 -4.55 14.62
C SER A 107 29.97 -3.10 14.14
N LEU A 108 29.34 -2.84 13.00
CA LEU A 108 29.01 -1.48 12.55
C LEU A 108 27.92 -0.87 13.45
N CYS A 109 26.82 -1.59 13.68
CA CYS A 109 25.74 -1.12 14.56
C CYS A 109 26.27 -0.82 15.97
N ALA A 110 27.14 -1.69 16.51
CA ALA A 110 27.78 -1.49 17.80
C ALA A 110 28.67 -0.24 17.81
N ALA A 111 29.44 0.02 16.74
CA ALA A 111 30.28 1.21 16.64
C ALA A 111 29.45 2.51 16.54
N VAL A 112 28.36 2.51 15.77
CA VAL A 112 27.44 3.66 15.64
C VAL A 112 26.78 3.94 16.98
N ASN A 113 26.27 2.92 17.67
CA ASN A 113 25.64 3.08 18.98
C ASN A 113 26.65 3.56 20.03
N ARG A 114 27.88 3.02 20.02
CA ARG A 114 28.98 3.50 20.87
C ARG A 114 29.28 4.98 20.62
N ALA A 115 29.36 5.42 19.37
CA ALA A 115 29.57 6.83 19.04
C ALA A 115 28.42 7.73 19.54
N MET A 116 27.17 7.27 19.43
CA MET A 116 26.01 8.02 19.94
C MET A 116 26.00 8.11 21.46
N GLU A 117 26.36 7.03 22.18
CA GLU A 117 26.51 7.04 23.64
C GLU A 117 27.67 7.94 24.10
N GLU A 118 28.73 8.08 23.30
CA GLU A 118 29.82 9.05 23.49
C GLU A 118 29.39 10.51 23.21
N GLY A 119 28.13 10.77 22.86
CA GLY A 119 27.61 12.10 22.59
C GLY A 119 27.95 12.65 21.20
N ILE A 120 28.42 11.80 20.29
CA ILE A 120 28.79 12.20 18.93
C ILE A 120 27.54 12.20 18.04
N PRO A 121 27.22 13.30 17.33
CA PRO A 121 26.03 13.40 16.49
C PRO A 121 26.22 12.70 15.13
N ILE A 122 26.62 11.42 15.15
CA ILE A 122 26.99 10.65 13.96
C ILE A 122 25.83 10.45 12.97
N THR A 123 24.57 10.53 13.42
CA THR A 123 23.38 10.44 12.57
C THR A 123 22.95 11.77 11.96
N ASN A 124 23.60 12.89 12.31
CA ASN A 124 23.24 14.21 11.78
C ASN A 124 23.88 14.46 10.40
N PRO A 125 23.10 14.67 9.31
CA PRO A 125 23.65 14.95 7.98
C PRO A 125 24.51 16.22 7.93
N GLY A 126 24.19 17.18 8.81
CA GLY A 126 25.01 18.32 9.22
C GLY A 126 26.49 17.97 9.42
N TYR A 127 26.70 16.96 10.27
CA TYR A 127 27.98 16.50 10.78
C TYR A 127 28.71 15.66 9.74
N TYR A 128 28.08 14.60 9.23
CA TYR A 128 28.78 13.66 8.37
C TYR A 128 29.04 14.16 6.93
N ALA A 129 28.37 15.23 6.49
CA ALA A 129 28.69 15.94 5.24
C ALA A 129 30.13 16.49 5.19
N GLY A 130 30.75 16.75 6.36
CA GLY A 130 32.12 17.25 6.50
C GLY A 130 33.12 16.23 7.05
N MET A 131 32.69 14.99 7.29
CA MET A 131 33.46 13.98 8.04
C MET A 131 34.80 13.67 7.40
N THR A 132 35.86 13.59 8.20
CA THR A 132 37.20 13.18 7.76
C THR A 132 37.43 11.69 7.97
N GLU A 133 38.41 11.13 7.25
CA GLU A 133 38.82 9.74 7.42
C GLU A 133 39.30 9.45 8.85
N LYS A 134 40.05 10.38 9.46
CA LYS A 134 40.52 10.23 10.85
C LYS A 134 39.36 10.20 11.85
N GLU A 135 38.35 11.03 11.65
CA GLU A 135 37.15 11.02 12.49
C GLU A 135 36.41 9.69 12.33
N LEU A 136 36.13 9.26 11.09
CA LEU A 136 35.44 7.99 10.87
C LEU A 136 36.25 6.79 11.37
N ALA A 137 37.57 6.81 11.25
CA ALA A 137 38.46 5.78 11.82
C ALA A 137 38.30 5.67 13.33
N TYR A 138 38.21 6.81 14.03
CA TYR A 138 37.98 6.82 15.48
C TYR A 138 36.58 6.30 15.85
N LEU A 139 35.55 6.65 15.08
CA LEU A 139 34.18 6.20 15.32
C LEU A 139 34.02 4.69 15.10
N LEU A 140 34.61 4.20 14.00
CA LEU A 140 34.62 2.79 13.60
C LEU A 140 35.90 2.08 14.05
N ARG A 141 36.51 2.51 15.17
CA ARG A 141 37.74 1.89 15.68
C ARG A 141 37.47 0.45 16.11
N SER A 142 38.38 -0.45 15.74
CA SER A 142 38.26 -1.86 16.11
C SER A 142 38.81 -2.14 17.51
N ASP A 143 38.24 -3.15 18.15
CA ASP A 143 38.79 -3.80 19.35
C ASP A 143 39.66 -5.04 18.99
N SER A 144 40.03 -5.20 17.71
CA SER A 144 40.98 -6.19 17.21
C SER A 144 42.06 -5.55 16.31
N ASP A 145 43.06 -6.34 15.91
CA ASP A 145 44.13 -5.92 14.99
C ASP A 145 43.67 -5.76 13.52
N THR A 146 42.36 -5.66 13.28
CA THR A 146 41.78 -5.56 11.93
C THR A 146 40.86 -4.35 11.87
N ASP A 147 41.28 -3.32 11.15
CA ASP A 147 40.50 -2.11 10.95
C ASP A 147 39.26 -2.31 10.07
N MET A 148 38.35 -1.33 10.11
CA MET A 148 37.17 -1.32 9.25
C MET A 148 37.58 -1.26 7.77
N PRO A 149 37.18 -2.24 6.94
CA PRO A 149 37.47 -2.23 5.51
C PRO A 149 36.76 -1.08 4.77
N MET A 150 37.40 -0.63 3.69
CA MET A 150 36.88 0.40 2.78
C MET A 150 36.53 1.73 3.48
N LEU A 151 37.38 2.15 4.43
CA LEU A 151 37.12 3.32 5.25
C LEU A 151 36.98 4.60 4.42
N GLN A 152 37.83 4.81 3.42
CA GLN A 152 37.76 5.99 2.56
C GLN A 152 36.48 6.04 1.74
N GLU A 153 36.01 4.91 1.22
CA GLU A 153 34.75 4.80 0.49
C GLU A 153 33.55 5.08 1.40
N ARG A 154 33.61 4.64 2.67
CA ARG A 154 32.60 4.98 3.67
C ARG A 154 32.53 6.48 3.94
N VAL A 155 33.68 7.15 4.07
CA VAL A 155 33.75 8.62 4.18
C VAL A 155 33.12 9.29 2.96
N ASN A 156 33.44 8.80 1.76
CA ASN A 156 32.89 9.36 0.52
C ASN A 156 31.36 9.23 0.46
N ASN A 157 30.83 8.05 0.80
CA ASN A 157 29.38 7.79 0.82
C ASN A 157 28.67 8.68 1.86
N LEU A 158 29.26 8.86 3.05
CA LEU A 158 28.69 9.75 4.07
C LEU A 158 28.69 11.21 3.62
N ARG A 159 29.80 11.69 3.06
CA ARG A 159 29.88 13.07 2.55
C ARG A 159 28.85 13.32 1.46
N GLU A 160 28.73 12.40 0.51
CA GLU A 160 27.70 12.44 -0.54
C GLU A 160 26.31 12.50 0.09
N ALA A 161 25.97 11.53 0.94
CA ALA A 161 24.66 11.44 1.57
C ALA A 161 24.31 12.72 2.36
N GLY A 162 25.28 13.26 3.10
CA GLY A 162 25.10 14.46 3.91
C GLY A 162 24.89 15.71 3.05
N GLN A 163 25.62 15.85 1.95
CA GLN A 163 25.43 16.95 0.99
C GLN A 163 24.08 16.86 0.30
N VAL A 164 23.71 15.68 -0.21
CA VAL A 164 22.43 15.46 -0.88
C VAL A 164 21.25 15.73 0.06
N LEU A 165 21.31 15.27 1.31
CA LEU A 165 20.27 15.54 2.29
C LEU A 165 20.14 17.03 2.61
N LYS A 166 21.26 17.74 2.80
CA LYS A 166 21.24 19.20 3.02
C LYS A 166 20.64 19.97 1.85
N GLU A 167 21.01 19.61 0.62
CA GLU A 167 20.64 20.37 -0.57
C GLU A 167 19.22 20.07 -1.07
N LYS A 168 18.75 18.83 -0.94
CA LYS A 168 17.51 18.37 -1.59
C LYS A 168 16.40 17.93 -0.63
N PHE A 169 16.72 17.72 0.64
CA PHE A 169 15.81 17.11 1.62
C PHE A 169 15.86 17.82 3.00
N ASP A 170 16.25 19.09 3.05
CA ASP A 170 16.28 19.93 4.25
C ASP A 170 17.04 19.30 5.44
N GLY A 171 18.09 18.52 5.13
CA GLY A 171 18.96 17.91 6.14
C GLY A 171 18.36 16.71 6.90
N SER A 172 17.33 16.03 6.38
CA SER A 172 16.79 14.79 6.98
C SER A 172 16.28 13.80 5.93
N PHE A 173 16.57 12.50 6.12
CA PHE A 173 16.09 11.46 5.22
C PHE A 173 14.57 11.24 5.32
N VAL A 174 13.95 11.63 6.44
CA VAL A 174 12.49 11.61 6.62
C VAL A 174 11.78 12.40 5.51
N ASN A 175 12.38 13.50 5.02
CA ASN A 175 11.82 14.27 3.91
C ASN A 175 11.91 13.53 2.57
N CYS A 176 12.90 12.64 2.40
CA CYS A 176 12.95 11.74 1.25
C CYS A 176 11.80 10.72 1.31
N ILE A 177 11.54 10.13 2.49
CA ILE A 177 10.39 9.24 2.72
C ILE A 177 9.07 9.97 2.45
N ARG A 178 8.87 11.17 2.99
CA ARG A 178 7.64 11.95 2.75
C ARG A 178 7.37 12.20 1.26
N LYS A 179 8.42 12.36 0.45
CA LYS A 179 8.30 12.55 -1.01
C LYS A 179 7.90 11.28 -1.77
N CYS A 180 8.12 10.09 -1.22
CA CYS A 180 7.69 8.85 -1.88
C CYS A 180 6.16 8.65 -1.81
N GLY A 181 5.48 9.29 -0.84
CA GLY A 181 4.02 9.26 -0.75
C GLY A 181 3.44 7.87 -0.49
N GLY A 182 4.15 7.02 0.28
CA GLY A 182 3.71 5.67 0.62
C GLY A 182 4.09 4.58 -0.40
N SER A 183 4.90 4.88 -1.42
CA SER A 183 5.41 3.85 -2.35
C SER A 183 6.89 3.51 -2.09
N ALA A 184 7.16 2.23 -1.87
CA ALA A 184 8.47 1.60 -1.80
C ALA A 184 9.23 1.73 -3.14
N GLN A 185 8.59 1.49 -4.30
CA GLN A 185 9.26 1.68 -5.60
C GLN A 185 9.64 3.14 -5.86
N LYS A 186 8.77 4.08 -5.47
CA LYS A 186 9.08 5.50 -5.59
C LYS A 186 10.20 5.91 -4.63
N LEU A 187 10.27 5.34 -3.42
CA LEU A 187 11.39 5.57 -2.50
C LEU A 187 12.69 4.99 -3.08
N LEU A 188 12.64 3.78 -3.66
CA LEU A 188 13.77 3.16 -4.35
C LEU A 188 14.31 4.08 -5.45
N SER A 189 13.43 4.56 -6.34
CA SER A 189 13.77 5.49 -7.41
C SER A 189 14.36 6.81 -6.88
N LEU A 190 13.78 7.39 -5.83
CA LEU A 190 14.31 8.61 -5.19
C LEU A 190 15.72 8.38 -4.62
N VAL A 191 15.97 7.22 -4.03
CA VAL A 191 17.28 6.87 -3.47
C VAL A 191 18.32 6.74 -4.58
N VAL A 192 18.10 5.90 -5.61
CA VAL A 192 19.12 5.66 -6.66
C VAL A 192 19.34 6.86 -7.59
N SER A 193 18.33 7.73 -7.73
CA SER A 193 18.45 8.96 -8.52
C SER A 193 19.22 10.07 -7.81
N ASN A 194 19.20 10.10 -6.46
CA ASN A 194 19.83 11.17 -5.68
C ASN A 194 21.14 10.76 -5.01
N PHE A 195 21.32 9.49 -4.67
CA PHE A 195 22.51 8.97 -3.99
C PHE A 195 23.21 7.95 -4.90
N SER A 196 24.29 8.37 -5.56
CA SER A 196 25.01 7.54 -6.54
C SER A 196 25.66 6.31 -5.89
N SER A 197 26.04 6.40 -4.62
CA SER A 197 26.52 5.25 -3.83
C SER A 197 25.52 4.08 -3.77
N TYR A 198 24.22 4.31 -3.95
CA TYR A 198 23.20 3.26 -3.97
C TYR A 198 22.93 2.66 -5.37
N ARG A 199 23.53 3.21 -6.44
CA ARG A 199 23.25 2.83 -7.84
C ARG A 199 24.05 1.59 -8.30
N ASP A 200 23.65 0.45 -7.74
CA ASP A 200 24.17 -0.89 -8.05
C ASP A 200 23.61 -1.41 -9.40
N GLU A 201 24.28 -1.01 -10.49
CA GLU A 201 23.98 -1.34 -11.89
C GLU A 201 25.17 -2.04 -12.58
N ALA A 202 24.88 -2.92 -13.54
CA ALA A 202 25.88 -3.59 -14.38
C ALA A 202 25.37 -3.75 -15.83
N VAL A 203 26.28 -3.97 -16.79
CA VAL A 203 25.91 -4.32 -18.17
C VAL A 203 25.96 -5.84 -18.33
N PHE A 204 24.83 -6.46 -18.62
CA PHE A 204 24.71 -7.90 -18.86
C PHE A 204 24.04 -8.15 -20.21
N LYS A 205 24.72 -8.88 -21.12
CA LYS A 205 24.22 -9.19 -22.47
C LYS A 205 23.66 -7.93 -23.18
N GLU A 206 24.45 -6.86 -23.18
CA GLU A 206 24.15 -5.57 -23.83
C GLU A 206 23.00 -4.76 -23.21
N LYS A 207 22.41 -5.21 -22.09
CA LYS A 207 21.41 -4.45 -21.32
C LYS A 207 21.98 -3.98 -19.99
N THR A 208 21.61 -2.78 -19.58
CA THR A 208 21.86 -2.31 -18.21
C THR A 208 20.85 -2.97 -17.27
N VAL A 209 21.36 -3.72 -16.30
CA VAL A 209 20.60 -4.39 -15.25
C VAL A 209 20.90 -3.74 -13.90
N ALA A 210 19.91 -3.66 -13.03
CA ALA A 210 20.05 -3.14 -11.69
C ALA A 210 19.78 -4.20 -10.62
N ILE A 211 20.52 -4.15 -9.53
CA ILE A 211 20.32 -5.01 -8.35
C ILE A 211 19.89 -4.17 -7.14
N TYR A 212 20.42 -2.95 -7.01
CA TYR A 212 20.05 -1.98 -5.98
C TYR A 212 19.99 -2.54 -4.55
N LYS A 213 20.87 -3.49 -4.21
CA LYS A 213 20.82 -4.27 -2.96
C LYS A 213 20.65 -3.37 -1.72
N ARG A 214 21.55 -2.40 -1.52
CA ARG A 214 21.51 -1.53 -0.33
C ARG A 214 20.31 -0.59 -0.30
N ALA A 215 19.81 -0.16 -1.46
CA ALA A 215 18.64 0.70 -1.52
C ALA A 215 17.37 -0.08 -1.17
N GLN A 216 17.31 -1.36 -1.56
CA GLN A 216 16.26 -2.28 -1.16
C GLN A 216 16.32 -2.61 0.34
N ILE A 217 17.52 -2.84 0.91
CA ILE A 217 17.70 -3.02 2.37
C ILE A 217 17.21 -1.79 3.14
N LEU A 218 17.59 -0.58 2.71
CA LEU A 218 17.15 0.65 3.37
C LEU A 218 15.63 0.75 3.51
N ILE A 219 14.90 0.39 2.45
CA ILE A 219 13.43 0.41 2.47
C ILE A 219 12.90 -0.70 3.38
N ALA A 220 13.51 -1.88 3.34
CA ALA A 220 13.13 -3.01 4.15
C ALA A 220 13.36 -2.78 5.64
N ASP A 221 14.51 -2.21 6.04
CA ASP A 221 14.83 -1.88 7.42
C ASP A 221 13.91 -0.76 7.94
N ILE A 222 13.55 0.24 7.13
CA ILE A 222 12.52 1.23 7.51
C ILE A 222 11.16 0.56 7.69
N TRP A 223 10.75 -0.31 6.77
CA TRP A 223 9.48 -1.04 6.86
C TRP A 223 9.42 -1.93 8.12
N SER A 224 10.47 -2.71 8.37
CA SER A 224 10.57 -3.58 9.56
C SER A 224 10.70 -2.78 10.86
N CYS A 225 11.48 -1.69 10.88
CA CYS A 225 11.58 -0.78 12.02
C CYS A 225 10.27 -0.06 12.33
N PHE A 226 9.32 0.02 11.41
CA PHE A 226 8.03 0.64 11.70
C PHE A 226 6.86 -0.36 11.63
N GLU A 227 7.13 -1.66 11.47
CA GLU A 227 6.10 -2.71 11.34
C GLU A 227 5.02 -2.35 10.30
N GLY A 228 5.44 -1.75 9.17
CA GLY A 228 4.50 -1.29 8.14
C GLY A 228 3.65 -0.06 8.49
N GLN A 229 3.95 0.64 9.59
CA GLN A 229 3.22 1.82 10.05
C GLN A 229 4.05 3.11 9.87
N GLY A 230 3.46 4.28 10.09
CA GLY A 230 4.19 5.56 10.13
C GLY A 230 5.12 5.78 8.92
N TYR A 231 6.42 5.93 9.17
CA TYR A 231 7.42 6.13 8.11
C TYR A 231 7.77 4.88 7.30
N GLY A 232 7.43 3.69 7.78
CA GLY A 232 7.57 2.43 7.05
C GLY A 232 6.27 1.92 6.43
N SER A 233 5.23 2.75 6.35
CA SER A 233 3.99 2.39 5.66
C SER A 233 4.17 2.52 4.15
N PHE A 234 4.26 1.39 3.47
CA PHE A 234 4.38 1.31 2.03
C PHE A 234 3.30 0.40 1.42
N ASP A 235 2.55 0.93 0.46
CA ASP A 235 1.41 0.24 -0.17
C ASP A 235 1.86 -0.91 -1.11
N ASP A 236 3.08 -0.82 -1.63
CA ASP A 236 3.70 -1.72 -2.59
C ASP A 236 4.96 -2.39 -2.02
N ILE A 237 5.09 -2.58 -0.71
CA ILE A 237 6.30 -3.18 -0.08
C ILE A 237 6.67 -4.54 -0.67
N SER A 238 5.68 -5.34 -1.09
CA SER A 238 5.89 -6.64 -1.73
C SER A 238 6.71 -6.54 -3.02
N SER A 239 6.78 -5.37 -3.66
CA SER A 239 7.58 -5.12 -4.85
C SER A 239 9.11 -5.16 -4.60
N ILE A 240 9.55 -5.06 -3.35
CA ILE A 240 10.97 -5.11 -2.97
C ILE A 240 11.45 -6.57 -3.03
N THR A 241 12.55 -6.80 -3.76
CA THR A 241 13.15 -8.13 -3.96
C THR A 241 14.07 -8.53 -2.81
N MET A 242 14.56 -9.77 -2.85
CA MET A 242 15.61 -10.23 -1.92
C MET A 242 16.93 -9.47 -2.14
N PHE A 243 17.78 -9.41 -1.11
CA PHE A 243 18.99 -8.60 -1.10
C PHE A 243 20.22 -9.44 -1.47
N ALA A 244 20.40 -9.71 -2.76
CA ALA A 244 21.44 -10.63 -3.23
C ALA A 244 22.86 -10.16 -2.89
N ASP A 245 23.40 -10.68 -1.77
CA ASP A 245 24.73 -10.46 -1.21
C ASP A 245 25.65 -11.68 -1.46
N TYR A 246 26.67 -11.93 -0.62
CA TYR A 246 27.51 -13.14 -0.69
C TYR A 246 26.95 -14.35 0.08
N ARG A 247 26.14 -14.13 1.11
CA ARG A 247 25.73 -15.18 2.06
C ARG A 247 24.38 -15.80 1.72
N ILE A 248 23.44 -15.04 1.18
CA ILE A 248 22.15 -15.59 0.78
C ILE A 248 22.29 -16.53 -0.43
N PRO A 249 23.08 -16.21 -1.47
CA PRO A 249 23.31 -17.17 -2.56
C PRO A 249 24.00 -18.46 -2.09
N GLN A 250 24.84 -18.37 -1.04
CA GLN A 250 25.43 -19.55 -0.39
C GLN A 250 24.36 -20.43 0.28
N ALA A 251 23.38 -19.83 0.94
CA ALA A 251 22.24 -20.56 1.52
C ALA A 251 21.37 -21.20 0.43
N LEU A 252 21.10 -20.50 -0.66
CA LEU A 252 20.36 -21.04 -1.81
C LEU A 252 21.11 -22.20 -2.49
N LEU A 253 22.44 -22.11 -2.60
CA LEU A 253 23.30 -23.20 -3.08
C LEU A 253 23.23 -24.42 -2.14
N TYR A 254 23.24 -24.21 -0.82
CA TYR A 254 23.10 -25.28 0.18
C TYR A 254 21.77 -26.06 0.03
N PHE A 255 20.67 -25.35 -0.25
CA PHE A 255 19.38 -26.00 -0.52
C PHE A 255 19.31 -26.67 -1.91
N GLY A 256 20.31 -26.45 -2.76
CA GLY A 256 20.31 -26.84 -4.16
C GLY A 256 19.32 -26.03 -4.99
N ALA A 257 18.89 -24.85 -4.51
CA ALA A 257 18.03 -23.93 -5.25
C ALA A 257 18.82 -23.20 -6.36
N LEU A 258 20.12 -23.01 -6.14
CA LEU A 258 21.09 -22.63 -7.17
C LEU A 258 22.02 -23.80 -7.50
N GLU A 259 22.38 -23.92 -8.78
CA GLU A 259 23.44 -24.78 -9.28
C GLU A 259 24.46 -23.93 -10.01
N TYR A 260 25.74 -24.09 -9.66
CA TYR A 260 26.87 -23.43 -10.31
C TYR A 260 27.56 -24.39 -11.28
N SER A 261 28.10 -23.88 -12.38
CA SER A 261 29.01 -24.63 -13.24
C SER A 261 30.27 -25.05 -12.48
N GLN A 262 30.92 -26.13 -12.92
CA GLN A 262 32.16 -26.58 -12.27
C GLN A 262 33.24 -25.48 -12.27
N ALA A 263 33.37 -24.73 -13.37
CA ALA A 263 34.33 -23.64 -13.47
C ALA A 263 34.06 -22.52 -12.44
N LEU A 264 32.78 -22.18 -12.22
CA LEU A 264 32.39 -21.18 -11.22
C LEU A 264 32.60 -21.70 -9.79
N LEU A 265 32.31 -22.99 -9.53
CA LEU A 265 32.59 -23.63 -8.25
C LEU A 265 34.09 -23.64 -7.93
N ASP A 266 34.93 -23.93 -8.91
CA ASP A 266 36.38 -23.94 -8.76
C ASP A 266 36.92 -22.53 -8.46
N LYS A 267 36.40 -21.49 -9.15
CA LYS A 267 36.72 -20.09 -8.85
C LYS A 267 36.36 -19.73 -7.41
N CYS A 268 35.12 -20.04 -6.98
CA CYS A 268 34.67 -19.74 -5.63
C CYS A 268 35.47 -20.51 -4.56
N SER A 269 35.80 -21.77 -4.82
CA SER A 269 36.56 -22.64 -3.89
C SER A 269 38.01 -22.18 -3.73
N ASN A 270 38.60 -21.58 -4.77
CA ASN A 270 39.94 -21.02 -4.74
C ASN A 270 39.99 -19.57 -4.21
N ASN A 271 38.91 -19.09 -3.56
CA ASN A 271 38.79 -17.74 -3.02
C ASN A 271 39.04 -16.62 -4.07
N HIS A 272 38.61 -16.84 -5.31
CA HIS A 272 38.69 -15.82 -6.35
C HIS A 272 37.95 -14.54 -5.93
N MET A 273 38.60 -13.39 -6.15
CA MET A 273 38.02 -12.07 -5.88
C MET A 273 37.35 -11.54 -7.15
N PHE A 274 36.03 -11.62 -7.19
CA PHE A 274 35.22 -11.10 -8.28
C PHE A 274 35.23 -9.58 -8.29
N THR A 275 35.01 -9.00 -9.47
CA THR A 275 34.82 -7.56 -9.66
C THR A 275 33.35 -7.21 -9.86
N SER A 276 32.94 -6.01 -9.45
CA SER A 276 31.55 -5.54 -9.59
C SER A 276 31.18 -5.47 -11.07
N GLY A 277 30.09 -6.13 -11.47
CA GLY A 277 29.66 -6.18 -12.87
C GLY A 277 30.36 -7.26 -13.70
N GLU A 278 31.20 -8.10 -13.08
CA GLU A 278 31.69 -9.32 -13.71
C GLU A 278 30.53 -10.27 -13.99
N ARG A 279 30.52 -10.92 -15.16
CA ARG A 279 29.38 -11.72 -15.63
C ARG A 279 28.95 -12.74 -14.58
N GLU A 280 29.88 -13.52 -14.07
CA GLU A 280 29.60 -14.56 -13.08
C GLU A 280 29.07 -14.00 -11.75
N GLU A 281 29.52 -12.82 -11.33
CA GLU A 281 29.00 -12.13 -10.14
C GLU A 281 27.55 -11.69 -10.36
N VAL A 282 27.27 -11.08 -11.51
CA VAL A 282 25.91 -10.66 -11.92
C VAL A 282 24.99 -11.87 -12.06
N GLU A 283 25.46 -12.99 -12.63
CA GLU A 283 24.71 -14.24 -12.75
C GLU A 283 24.33 -14.82 -11.39
N ILE A 284 25.24 -14.83 -10.41
CA ILE A 284 24.95 -15.31 -9.06
C ILE A 284 23.86 -14.45 -8.41
N ARG A 285 24.02 -13.12 -8.44
CA ARG A 285 23.10 -12.21 -7.75
C ARG A 285 21.73 -12.17 -8.43
N GLY A 286 21.70 -12.08 -9.75
CA GLY A 286 20.47 -12.07 -10.55
C GLY A 286 19.67 -13.36 -10.45
N CYS A 287 20.34 -14.52 -10.50
CA CYS A 287 19.68 -15.82 -10.30
C CYS A 287 19.14 -15.98 -8.87
N SER A 288 19.81 -15.38 -7.87
CA SER A 288 19.32 -15.39 -6.49
C SER A 288 18.02 -14.61 -6.34
N ILE A 289 17.97 -13.38 -6.88
CA ILE A 289 16.74 -12.57 -6.95
C ILE A 289 15.62 -13.35 -7.62
N TRP A 290 15.93 -13.98 -8.75
CA TRP A 290 14.95 -14.77 -9.48
C TRP A 290 14.47 -16.00 -8.71
N ALA A 291 15.34 -16.69 -7.98
CA ALA A 291 14.99 -17.88 -7.20
C ALA A 291 14.00 -17.58 -6.06
N VAL A 292 14.10 -16.40 -5.45
CA VAL A 292 13.20 -16.00 -4.36
C VAL A 292 11.87 -15.43 -4.89
N LYS A 293 11.90 -14.72 -6.03
CA LYS A 293 10.81 -13.99 -6.72
C LYS A 293 9.82 -13.22 -5.83
N VAL A 294 9.60 -11.98 -6.25
CA VAL A 294 8.55 -11.08 -5.76
C VAL A 294 7.21 -11.31 -6.46
N SER A 295 6.14 -11.39 -5.67
CA SER A 295 4.75 -11.26 -6.17
C SER A 295 4.49 -9.86 -6.74
N THR A 296 4.51 -9.70 -8.07
CA THR A 296 3.88 -8.53 -8.70
C THR A 296 2.39 -8.80 -8.84
N GLY A 297 1.62 -8.46 -7.81
CA GLY A 297 0.16 -8.36 -7.87
C GLY A 297 -0.62 -9.64 -7.53
N GLN A 298 -0.70 -9.98 -6.25
CA GLN A 298 -2.02 -10.20 -5.67
C GLN A 298 -2.38 -8.89 -4.98
N SER A 299 -3.51 -8.30 -5.39
CA SER A 299 -4.13 -7.19 -4.69
C SER A 299 -4.34 -7.63 -3.24
N ALA A 300 -3.50 -7.14 -2.33
CA ALA A 300 -3.87 -7.11 -0.92
C ALA A 300 -5.11 -6.22 -0.87
N ASN A 301 -6.28 -6.84 -0.77
CA ASN A 301 -7.51 -6.18 -0.39
C ASN A 301 -7.17 -5.27 0.81
N PRO A 302 -7.28 -3.93 0.72
CA PRO A 302 -6.92 -3.06 1.85
C PRO A 302 -7.87 -3.18 3.05
N HIS A 303 -8.79 -4.14 3.04
CA HIS A 303 -9.91 -4.22 3.98
C HIS A 303 -10.18 -5.64 4.46
N GLU A 304 -9.18 -6.40 4.88
CA GLU A 304 -9.44 -7.58 5.71
C GLU A 304 -8.23 -8.00 6.56
N ASN A 305 -7.91 -7.19 7.57
CA ASN A 305 -7.67 -7.74 8.92
C ASN A 305 -7.85 -6.65 10.00
N THR A 306 -8.82 -6.91 10.88
CA THR A 306 -9.06 -6.30 12.21
C THR A 306 -9.04 -4.76 12.32
N GLN A 307 -10.01 -4.11 11.68
CA GLN A 307 -10.64 -2.95 12.31
C GLN A 307 -11.40 -3.40 13.57
N HIS A 308 -10.77 -3.28 14.74
CA HIS A 308 -11.53 -2.95 15.92
C HIS A 308 -12.18 -1.58 15.68
N LYS A 309 -13.43 -1.61 15.20
CA LYS A 309 -14.31 -0.45 15.09
C LYS A 309 -14.47 0.18 16.48
N LEU A 310 -13.81 1.32 16.70
CA LEU A 310 -14.39 2.39 17.50
C LEU A 310 -15.18 3.31 16.54
N PRO A 311 -16.41 3.70 16.88
CA PRO A 311 -17.39 4.23 15.94
C PRO A 311 -17.02 5.63 15.43
N GLN A 312 -16.88 5.79 14.10
CA GLN A 312 -16.75 7.10 13.46
C GLN A 312 -18.13 7.75 13.30
N ASN A 313 -18.37 8.78 14.12
CA ASN A 313 -19.43 9.76 13.93
C ASN A 313 -18.91 10.90 13.03
N SER A 314 -19.70 11.27 12.03
CA SER A 314 -19.44 12.36 11.09
C SER A 314 -19.45 13.73 11.78
N SER A 315 -18.26 14.22 12.15
CA SER A 315 -18.01 15.61 12.55
C SER A 315 -16.69 16.15 11.96
N PHE A 316 -16.29 15.66 10.78
CA PHE A 316 -14.98 15.92 10.17
C PHE A 316 -14.97 16.98 9.04
N LYS A 317 -15.83 18.00 9.11
CA LYS A 317 -15.62 19.27 8.38
C LYS A 317 -15.25 20.47 9.27
N ASN A 318 -15.35 20.34 10.60
CA ASN A 318 -14.89 21.37 11.54
C ASN A 318 -13.44 21.16 12.02
N VAL A 319 -12.80 20.05 11.64
CA VAL A 319 -11.45 19.69 12.13
C VAL A 319 -10.32 20.38 11.35
N LEU A 320 -10.54 20.87 10.12
CA LEU A 320 -9.53 21.65 9.38
C LEU A 320 -9.40 23.11 9.87
N PHE A 321 -10.49 23.68 10.38
CA PHE A 321 -10.47 24.98 11.05
C PHE A 321 -9.85 24.85 12.46
N TYR A 322 -10.21 23.79 13.21
CA TYR A 322 -9.60 23.48 14.51
C TYR A 322 -8.15 22.99 14.43
N ARG A 323 -7.69 22.31 13.36
CA ARG A 323 -6.28 21.91 13.18
C ARG A 323 -5.37 23.09 12.86
N SER A 324 -5.89 24.11 12.16
CA SER A 324 -5.16 25.35 11.91
C SER A 324 -5.06 26.20 13.18
N LEU A 325 -6.15 26.28 13.97
CA LEU A 325 -6.13 26.90 15.30
C LEU A 325 -5.25 26.13 16.30
N LYS A 326 -5.22 24.79 16.24
CA LYS A 326 -4.39 23.92 17.09
C LYS A 326 -2.93 23.92 16.67
N LYS A 327 -2.59 24.12 15.39
CA LYS A 327 -1.19 24.38 14.97
C LYS A 327 -0.71 25.75 15.43
N LEU A 328 -1.58 26.77 15.41
CA LEU A 328 -1.28 28.08 15.97
C LEU A 328 -1.10 28.00 17.49
N LEU A 329 -2.06 27.39 18.21
CA LEU A 329 -2.03 27.15 19.66
C LEU A 329 -0.87 26.25 20.09
N VAL A 330 -0.53 25.19 19.36
CA VAL A 330 0.60 24.29 19.66
C VAL A 330 1.93 24.95 19.36
N SER A 331 2.07 25.84 18.37
CA SER A 331 3.32 26.59 18.21
C SER A 331 3.53 27.62 19.34
N THR A 332 2.46 28.28 19.81
CA THR A 332 2.49 29.14 21.00
C THR A 332 2.65 28.35 22.31
N LEU A 333 2.05 27.16 22.43
CA LEU A 333 2.21 26.27 23.59
C LEU A 333 3.54 25.56 23.61
N HIS A 334 4.18 25.26 22.47
CA HIS A 334 5.52 24.66 22.43
C HIS A 334 6.58 25.72 22.73
N GLY A 335 6.36 26.98 22.32
CA GLY A 335 7.13 28.13 22.79
C GLY A 335 6.97 28.37 24.31
N LEU A 336 5.75 28.25 24.84
CA LEU A 336 5.47 28.32 26.28
C LEU A 336 5.97 27.09 27.06
N LEU A 337 5.98 25.88 26.48
CA LEU A 337 6.51 24.66 27.10
C LEU A 337 8.04 24.65 27.15
N HIS A 338 8.73 25.25 26.19
CA HIS A 338 10.18 25.46 26.28
C HIS A 338 10.54 26.51 27.34
N LEU A 339 9.69 27.53 27.55
CA LEU A 339 9.79 28.49 28.65
C LEU A 339 9.40 27.90 30.01
N LEU A 340 8.46 26.95 30.05
CA LEU A 340 8.04 26.22 31.26
C LEU A 340 9.01 25.08 31.62
N SER A 341 9.69 24.47 30.66
CA SER A 341 10.70 23.43 30.89
C SER A 341 11.95 23.98 31.61
N TYR A 342 12.31 25.25 31.38
CA TYR A 342 13.37 25.92 32.14
C TYR A 342 12.92 26.45 33.51
N LYS A 343 11.60 26.64 33.72
CA LYS A 343 11.03 27.02 35.03
C LYS A 343 10.68 25.82 35.92
N LEU A 344 10.38 24.64 35.36
CA LEU A 344 10.01 23.45 36.13
C LEU A 344 11.20 22.78 36.84
N THR A 345 12.43 22.98 36.37
CA THR A 345 13.64 22.56 37.12
C THR A 345 13.95 23.50 38.28
N PHE A 346 13.47 24.74 38.25
CA PHE A 346 13.57 25.70 39.36
C PHE A 346 12.46 25.46 40.41
N ILE A 347 11.25 25.11 39.96
CA ILE A 347 10.09 24.82 40.82
C ILE A 347 10.23 23.48 41.56
N TYR A 348 10.97 22.49 41.04
CA TYR A 348 11.23 21.24 41.77
C TYR A 348 12.23 21.40 42.93
N VAL A 349 13.08 22.43 42.91
CA VAL A 349 13.97 22.77 44.03
C VAL A 349 13.25 23.61 45.09
N GLU A 350 12.24 24.41 44.70
CA GLU A 350 11.37 25.14 45.65
C GLU A 350 10.26 24.28 46.28
N LEU A 351 9.70 23.30 45.56
CA LEU A 351 8.68 22.40 46.11
C LEU A 351 9.24 21.36 47.12
N ALA A 352 10.55 21.08 47.06
CA ALA A 352 11.22 20.24 48.05
C ALA A 352 11.48 20.98 49.39
N VAL A 353 11.36 22.31 49.42
CA VAL A 353 11.50 23.14 50.63
C VAL A 353 10.12 23.45 51.24
N PHE A 354 9.04 23.38 50.47
CA PHE A 354 7.69 23.75 50.91
C PHE A 354 6.93 22.68 51.72
N VAL A 355 7.50 21.48 51.96
CA VAL A 355 6.87 20.42 52.76
C VAL A 355 7.41 20.34 54.21
N VAL A 356 8.33 21.22 54.61
CA VAL A 356 8.96 21.11 55.95
C VAL A 356 8.70 22.29 56.90
N ILE A 357 8.08 23.40 56.49
CA ILE A 357 8.00 24.58 57.39
C ILE A 357 6.62 25.26 57.32
N GLU A 358 5.61 24.58 57.85
CA GLU A 358 4.48 25.23 58.53
C GLU A 358 4.86 25.31 60.01
N GLU A 359 5.54 26.39 60.39
CA GLU A 359 5.44 27.10 61.67
C GLU A 359 6.62 28.09 61.75
N ASP A 360 6.33 29.30 62.18
CA ASP A 360 7.26 30.42 62.42
C ASP A 360 7.87 31.12 61.20
N PHE A 361 7.29 32.25 60.79
CA PHE A 361 7.88 33.58 61.07
C PHE A 361 7.10 34.69 60.34
N LEU A 362 6.43 35.52 61.15
CA LEU A 362 6.22 36.93 60.86
C LEU A 362 7.59 37.62 60.70
N LEU A 363 7.68 38.62 59.81
CA LEU A 363 8.83 39.52 59.55
C LEU A 363 9.95 38.98 58.66
N VAL A 364 9.87 39.28 57.35
CA VAL A 364 11.07 39.59 56.56
C VAL A 364 10.77 40.80 55.67
N ASP A 365 11.50 41.87 55.97
CA ASP A 365 11.57 43.12 55.23
C ASP A 365 12.26 42.90 53.87
N TRP A 366 11.65 43.37 52.79
CA TRP A 366 12.16 43.23 51.42
C TRP A 366 13.14 44.36 51.06
N SER A 367 14.14 44.57 51.90
CA SER A 367 15.27 45.44 51.62
C SER A 367 16.58 44.65 51.65
N SER A 368 16.94 43.97 50.54
CA SER A 368 18.35 43.63 50.33
C SER A 368 18.73 43.49 48.86
N ASP A 369 19.77 44.24 48.51
CA ASP A 369 20.54 44.38 47.26
C ASP A 369 21.18 43.08 46.71
N ALA A 370 20.66 41.89 47.01
CA ALA A 370 21.38 40.64 46.73
C ALA A 370 21.30 40.17 45.26
N SER A 371 20.34 40.65 44.48
CA SER A 371 20.10 40.19 43.09
C SER A 371 20.89 40.97 42.03
N LEU A 372 21.35 42.18 42.35
CA LEU A 372 22.17 43.00 41.45
C LEU A 372 23.64 42.56 41.43
N ALA A 373 24.14 41.94 42.49
CA ALA A 373 25.53 41.50 42.61
C ALA A 373 25.92 40.29 41.73
N LYS A 374 24.94 39.50 41.24
CA LYS A 374 25.19 38.32 40.40
C LYS A 374 25.26 38.60 38.90
N ILE A 375 24.83 39.78 38.46
CA ILE A 375 24.90 40.17 37.03
C ILE A 375 26.27 40.81 36.74
N THR A 376 26.85 41.53 37.71
CA THR A 376 28.21 42.09 37.62
C THR A 376 29.33 41.04 37.60
N THR A 377 29.11 39.81 38.05
CA THR A 377 30.13 38.74 38.06
C THR A 377 30.21 37.94 36.75
N MET A 378 29.31 38.17 35.79
CA MET A 378 29.38 37.54 34.45
C MET A 378 30.15 38.38 33.41
N GLU A 379 30.50 39.64 33.72
CA GLU A 379 31.31 40.47 32.82
C GLU A 379 32.78 40.01 32.75
N ASP A 380 33.31 39.37 33.79
CA ASP A 380 34.74 38.97 33.85
C ASP A 380 35.09 37.71 33.04
N ASN A 381 34.12 36.88 32.65
CA ASN A 381 34.41 35.58 32.00
C ASN A 381 34.30 35.60 30.46
N THR A 382 34.10 36.77 29.85
CA THR A 382 34.01 36.90 28.37
C THR A 382 35.04 37.83 27.74
N MET A 383 35.93 38.43 28.54
CA MET A 383 37.06 39.19 28.00
C MET A 383 38.16 38.22 27.56
N VAL A 384 38.45 38.20 26.24
CA VAL A 384 39.66 37.56 25.70
C VAL A 384 40.84 38.15 26.46
N LYS A 385 41.62 37.32 27.16
CA LYS A 385 42.75 37.79 27.95
C LYS A 385 43.78 38.42 27.02
N GLU A 386 44.31 39.56 27.41
CA GLU A 386 45.28 40.35 26.61
C GLU A 386 46.51 39.49 26.22
N GLU A 387 46.93 38.58 27.11
CA GLU A 387 47.99 37.59 26.87
C GLU A 387 47.70 36.60 25.71
N ASP A 388 46.44 36.25 25.46
CA ASP A 388 46.06 35.34 24.36
C ASP A 388 46.08 36.06 23.00
N LEU A 389 45.81 37.36 23.00
CA LEU A 389 45.89 38.21 21.81
C LEU A 389 47.35 38.47 21.42
N GLU A 390 48.22 38.72 22.40
CA GLU A 390 49.67 38.86 22.18
C GLU A 390 50.30 37.57 21.66
N LYS A 391 49.92 36.40 22.19
CA LYS A 391 50.37 35.09 21.65
C LYS A 391 49.92 34.88 20.21
N ALA A 392 48.66 35.17 19.89
CA ALA A 392 48.14 35.04 18.53
C ALA A 392 48.84 35.98 17.55
N GLU A 393 49.20 37.20 17.99
CA GLU A 393 49.97 38.14 17.19
C GLU A 393 51.40 37.63 16.92
N VAL A 394 52.09 37.11 17.93
CA VAL A 394 53.43 36.51 17.80
C VAL A 394 53.42 35.30 16.85
N ASP A 395 52.43 34.42 16.96
CA ASP A 395 52.28 33.25 16.08
C ASP A 395 51.93 33.65 14.64
N ALA A 396 51.10 34.69 14.46
CA ALA A 396 50.78 35.24 13.15
C ALA A 396 52.01 35.88 12.48
N ILE A 397 52.82 36.64 13.23
CA ILE A 397 54.07 37.24 12.74
C ILE A 397 55.09 36.15 12.38
N SER A 398 55.27 35.13 13.23
CA SER A 398 56.15 33.99 12.97
C SER A 398 55.75 33.22 11.71
N THR A 399 54.44 33.00 11.52
CA THR A 399 53.90 32.31 10.34
C THR A 399 54.03 33.17 9.08
N ALA A 400 53.78 34.48 9.17
CA ALA A 400 53.97 35.42 8.07
C ALA A 400 55.44 35.50 7.65
N ALA A 401 56.39 35.53 8.60
CA ALA A 401 57.82 35.54 8.33
C ALA A 401 58.26 34.26 7.59
N LYS A 402 57.81 33.08 8.04
CA LYS A 402 58.05 31.79 7.35
C LYS A 402 57.45 31.78 5.94
N HIS A 403 56.26 32.34 5.77
CA HIS A 403 55.58 32.41 4.47
C HIS A 403 56.33 33.34 3.49
N VAL A 404 56.79 34.50 3.95
CA VAL A 404 57.60 35.43 3.15
C VAL A 404 58.96 34.83 2.80
N ALA A 405 59.63 34.17 3.76
CA ALA A 405 60.90 33.48 3.53
C ALA A 405 60.76 32.36 2.47
N ASN A 406 59.63 31.63 2.46
CA ASN A 406 59.35 30.62 1.46
C ASN A 406 59.00 31.20 0.07
N MET A 407 58.54 32.44 -0.01
CA MET A 407 58.20 33.10 -1.28
C MET A 407 59.39 33.78 -1.97
N LEU A 408 60.47 34.09 -1.22
CA LEU A 408 61.65 34.84 -1.69
C LEU A 408 62.94 34.02 -1.51
N GLN A 409 63.02 32.86 -2.15
CA GLN A 409 64.16 31.95 -2.01
C GLN A 409 65.30 32.24 -3.00
N ARG A 410 65.06 33.01 -4.07
CA ARG A 410 66.06 33.36 -5.09
C ARG A 410 66.09 34.87 -5.39
N PRO A 411 67.26 35.46 -5.74
CA PRO A 411 67.41 36.90 -5.91
C PRO A 411 66.52 37.53 -7.00
N ASP A 412 66.21 36.79 -8.06
CA ASP A 412 65.32 37.19 -9.16
C ASP A 412 63.85 37.39 -8.74
N GLN A 413 63.45 36.80 -7.60
CA GLN A 413 62.08 36.91 -7.08
C GLN A 413 61.82 38.24 -6.36
N LEU A 414 62.87 39.02 -6.06
CA LEU A 414 62.75 40.34 -5.42
C LEU A 414 62.07 41.37 -6.33
N GLU A 415 62.15 41.22 -7.65
CA GLU A 415 61.47 42.10 -8.62
C GLU A 415 59.93 42.01 -8.50
N ARG A 416 59.40 40.91 -7.95
CA ARG A 416 57.95 40.66 -7.79
C ARG A 416 57.38 41.11 -6.44
N VAL A 417 58.21 41.61 -5.52
CA VAL A 417 57.80 42.03 -4.16
C VAL A 417 56.69 43.08 -4.20
N GLU A 418 56.76 44.03 -5.12
CA GLU A 418 55.77 45.10 -5.20
C GLU A 418 54.39 44.59 -5.66
N GLN A 419 54.38 43.54 -6.48
CA GLN A 419 53.15 42.83 -6.87
C GLN A 419 52.55 42.06 -5.69
N TYR A 420 53.40 41.40 -4.88
CA TYR A 420 52.95 40.71 -3.65
C TYR A 420 52.42 41.69 -2.60
N ARG A 421 53.08 42.84 -2.41
CA ARG A 421 52.63 43.91 -1.51
C ARG A 421 51.25 44.44 -1.89
N ARG A 422 51.00 44.70 -3.18
CA ARG A 422 49.67 45.08 -3.68
C ARG A 422 48.62 44.00 -3.46
N ARG A 423 48.97 42.71 -3.59
CA ARG A 423 48.07 41.58 -3.35
C ARG A 423 47.67 41.46 -1.87
N VAL A 424 48.64 41.61 -0.95
CA VAL A 424 48.39 41.59 0.49
C VAL A 424 47.57 42.81 0.93
N ALA A 425 47.87 43.99 0.40
CA ALA A 425 47.10 45.21 0.68
C ALA A 425 45.62 45.07 0.27
N ARG A 426 45.33 44.48 -0.90
CA ARG A 426 43.94 44.20 -1.33
C ARG A 426 43.25 43.18 -0.42
N LYS A 427 43.96 42.12 -0.01
CA LYS A 427 43.41 41.14 0.95
C LYS A 427 43.10 41.79 2.30
N LYS A 428 44.00 42.64 2.82
CA LYS A 428 43.80 43.39 4.06
C LYS A 428 42.54 44.28 3.98
N ALA A 429 42.43 45.10 2.94
CA ALA A 429 41.27 45.97 2.73
C ALA A 429 39.95 45.18 2.61
N SER A 430 39.98 44.02 1.94
CA SER A 430 38.80 43.14 1.84
C SER A 430 38.41 42.52 3.18
N VAL A 431 39.38 42.13 4.01
CA VAL A 431 39.11 41.55 5.33
C VAL A 431 38.58 42.64 6.27
N GLU A 432 39.20 43.82 6.29
CA GLU A 432 38.75 44.98 7.08
C GLU A 432 37.32 45.40 6.72
N ALA A 433 36.97 45.42 5.42
CA ALA A 433 35.61 45.72 4.99
C ALA A 433 34.60 44.68 5.49
N ARG A 434 34.90 43.37 5.37
CA ARG A 434 34.03 42.31 5.88
C ARG A 434 33.88 42.37 7.39
N LEU A 435 34.97 42.64 8.12
CA LEU A 435 34.96 42.72 9.58
C LEU A 435 34.13 43.91 10.05
N LYS A 436 34.27 45.08 9.39
CA LYS A 436 33.44 46.26 9.69
C LYS A 436 31.96 46.00 9.46
N THR A 437 31.59 45.36 8.35
CA THR A 437 30.19 45.00 8.08
C THR A 437 29.66 43.97 9.08
N ALA A 438 30.47 42.95 9.43
CA ALA A 438 30.08 41.93 10.40
C ALA A 438 29.88 42.51 11.81
N VAL A 439 30.82 43.35 12.28
CA VAL A 439 30.74 44.03 13.58
C VAL A 439 29.53 44.96 13.62
N GLN A 440 29.29 45.74 12.57
CA GLN A 440 28.13 46.61 12.50
C GLN A 440 26.82 45.81 12.56
N SER A 441 26.72 44.71 11.82
CA SER A 441 25.53 43.83 11.85
C SER A 441 25.30 43.20 13.22
N GLN A 442 26.36 42.82 13.94
CA GLN A 442 26.23 42.27 15.29
C GLN A 442 25.82 43.35 16.29
N LEU A 443 26.40 44.56 16.19
CA LEU A 443 26.06 45.68 17.06
C LEU A 443 24.60 46.12 16.88
N ASP A 444 24.13 46.18 15.63
CA ASP A 444 22.74 46.51 15.31
C ASP A 444 21.79 45.42 15.82
N GLY A 445 22.16 44.13 15.69
CA GLY A 445 21.42 43.00 16.25
C GLY A 445 21.30 43.06 17.77
N VAL A 446 22.39 43.36 18.48
CA VAL A 446 22.40 43.51 19.95
C VAL A 446 21.54 44.71 20.38
N LYS A 447 21.64 45.85 19.68
CA LYS A 447 20.85 47.04 19.96
C LYS A 447 19.35 46.79 19.78
N THR A 448 18.96 46.10 18.71
CA THR A 448 17.57 45.69 18.48
C THR A 448 17.10 44.69 19.54
N GLY A 449 17.93 43.70 19.89
CA GLY A 449 17.63 42.72 20.94
C GLY A 449 17.39 43.36 22.30
N LEU A 450 18.25 44.31 22.71
CA LEU A 450 18.09 45.08 23.95
C LEU A 450 16.83 45.94 23.93
N GLY A 451 16.51 46.57 22.80
CA GLY A 451 15.27 47.33 22.63
C GLY A 451 14.03 46.45 22.81
N GLN A 452 14.01 45.28 22.16
CA GLN A 452 12.92 44.31 22.27
C GLN A 452 12.78 43.76 23.70
N LEU A 453 13.89 43.52 24.40
CA LEU A 453 13.87 43.08 25.80
C LEU A 453 13.27 44.15 26.72
N GLY A 454 13.63 45.42 26.49
CA GLY A 454 13.08 46.55 27.24
C GLY A 454 11.56 46.69 27.05
N THR A 455 11.06 46.56 25.82
CA THR A 455 9.62 46.58 25.54
C THR A 455 8.91 45.38 26.17
N ALA A 456 9.47 44.17 26.06
CA ALA A 456 8.88 42.98 26.66
C ALA A 456 8.77 43.08 28.18
N LEU A 457 9.73 43.72 28.85
CA LEU A 457 9.67 43.97 30.30
C LEU A 457 8.51 44.91 30.66
N GLN A 458 8.30 45.98 29.88
CA GLN A 458 7.17 46.90 30.08
C GLN A 458 5.83 46.21 29.86
N ASP A 459 5.71 45.40 28.80
CA ASP A 459 4.49 44.66 28.49
C ASP A 459 4.11 43.67 29.60
N VAL A 460 5.10 42.95 30.16
CA VAL A 460 4.88 42.01 31.27
C VAL A 460 4.39 42.75 32.53
N GLN A 461 4.94 43.92 32.83
CA GLN A 461 4.50 44.72 33.97
C GLN A 461 3.04 45.20 33.80
N GLU A 462 2.65 45.62 32.60
CA GLU A 462 1.28 46.04 32.30
C GLU A 462 0.29 44.87 32.36
N VAL A 463 0.66 43.70 31.81
CA VAL A 463 -0.17 42.48 31.90
C VAL A 463 -0.38 42.07 33.35
N GLN A 464 0.66 42.15 34.19
CA GLN A 464 0.54 41.82 35.61
C GLN A 464 -0.42 42.76 36.35
N LYS A 465 -0.39 44.06 36.01
CA LYS A 465 -1.34 45.04 36.56
C LYS A 465 -2.78 44.72 36.15
N GLN A 466 -3.02 44.44 34.87
CA GLN A 466 -4.36 44.11 34.35
C GLN A 466 -4.89 42.79 34.94
N LEU A 467 -4.04 41.79 35.15
CA LEU A 467 -4.44 40.53 35.79
C LEU A 467 -4.90 40.75 37.24
N ASN A 468 -4.20 41.60 37.97
CA ASN A 468 -4.54 41.96 39.35
C ASN A 468 -5.82 42.82 39.46
N GLU A 469 -6.13 43.60 38.43
CA GLU A 469 -7.40 44.32 38.30
C GLU A 469 -8.54 43.34 37.97
N GLY A 470 -8.39 42.48 36.95
CA GLY A 470 -9.40 41.49 36.59
C GLY A 470 -9.69 40.46 37.69
N GLY A 471 -8.68 40.07 38.49
CA GLY A 471 -8.87 39.20 39.65
C GLY A 471 -9.76 39.82 40.73
N ARG A 472 -9.72 41.15 40.91
CA ARG A 472 -10.62 41.87 41.83
C ARG A 472 -12.04 41.93 41.30
N ASP A 473 -12.22 42.18 40.02
CA ASP A 473 -13.55 42.23 39.37
C ASP A 473 -14.26 40.86 39.43
N VAL A 474 -13.54 39.75 39.22
CA VAL A 474 -14.09 38.40 39.32
C VAL A 474 -14.61 38.09 40.74
N GLN A 475 -13.90 38.55 41.79
CA GLN A 475 -14.38 38.39 43.17
C GLN A 475 -15.67 39.18 43.43
N GLU A 476 -15.85 40.35 42.82
CA GLU A 476 -17.11 41.10 42.92
C GLU A 476 -18.27 40.39 42.21
N VAL A 477 -18.04 39.82 41.02
CA VAL A 477 -19.06 39.05 40.28
C VAL A 477 -19.50 37.79 41.05
N SER A 478 -18.57 37.08 41.70
CA SER A 478 -18.92 35.93 42.55
C SER A 478 -19.79 36.32 43.77
N ARG A 479 -19.67 37.56 44.27
CA ARG A 479 -20.58 38.09 45.31
C ARG A 479 -21.97 38.41 44.74
N ALA A 480 -22.06 38.84 43.47
CA ALA A 480 -23.32 39.12 42.79
C ALA A 480 -24.11 37.85 42.42
N GLU A 481 -23.45 36.73 42.13
CA GLU A 481 -24.10 35.46 41.78
C GLU A 481 -25.10 34.97 42.87
N ARG A 482 -24.78 35.21 44.15
CA ARG A 482 -25.69 34.85 45.27
C ARG A 482 -26.98 35.67 45.27
N LYS A 483 -26.96 36.91 44.77
CA LYS A 483 -28.13 37.81 44.70
C LYS A 483 -29.03 37.51 43.48
N VAL A 484 -28.50 36.87 42.43
CA VAL A 484 -29.24 36.60 41.17
C VAL A 484 -30.01 35.26 41.21
N LYS A 485 -29.83 34.45 42.25
CA LYS A 485 -30.47 33.12 42.38
C LYS A 485 -32.00 33.19 42.35
N GLU A 486 -32.58 34.20 43.00
CA GLU A 486 -34.04 34.44 42.99
C GLU A 486 -34.55 34.91 41.62
N VAL A 487 -33.77 35.74 40.91
CA VAL A 487 -34.08 36.20 39.55
C VAL A 487 -34.06 35.03 38.56
N LYS A 488 -33.12 34.09 38.69
CA LYS A 488 -33.11 32.83 37.90
C LYS A 488 -34.36 31.99 38.15
N ALA A 489 -34.82 31.88 39.39
CA ALA A 489 -36.02 31.12 39.73
C ALA A 489 -37.30 31.75 39.15
N VAL A 490 -37.40 33.08 39.17
CA VAL A 490 -38.50 33.82 38.54
C VAL A 490 -38.44 33.70 37.00
N GLY A 491 -37.25 33.80 36.40
CA GLY A 491 -37.05 33.60 34.97
C GLY A 491 -37.47 32.21 34.49
N ALA A 492 -37.18 31.17 35.27
CA ALA A 492 -37.61 29.80 34.95
C ALA A 492 -39.14 29.64 34.94
N ARG A 493 -39.85 30.24 35.91
CA ARG A 493 -41.33 30.23 35.96
C ARG A 493 -41.95 31.01 34.81
N HIS A 494 -41.38 32.16 34.46
CA HIS A 494 -41.85 32.95 33.32
C HIS A 494 -41.65 32.20 32.00
N SER A 495 -40.49 31.55 31.82
CA SER A 495 -40.22 30.70 30.66
C SER A 495 -41.20 29.53 30.54
N GLN A 496 -41.55 28.87 31.64
CA GLN A 496 -42.56 27.79 31.65
C GLN A 496 -43.95 28.30 31.26
N LEU A 497 -44.38 29.45 31.79
CA LEU A 497 -45.66 30.04 31.45
C LEU A 497 -45.72 30.52 29.99
N ALA A 498 -44.64 31.12 29.47
CA ALA A 498 -44.56 31.54 28.07
C ALA A 498 -44.66 30.34 27.11
N SER A 499 -43.91 29.27 27.39
CA SER A 499 -43.98 28.02 26.61
C SER A 499 -45.37 27.38 26.65
N ALA A 500 -46.04 27.39 27.81
CA ALA A 500 -47.41 26.88 27.92
C ALA A 500 -48.43 27.68 27.09
N VAL A 501 -48.32 29.01 27.05
CA VAL A 501 -49.22 29.88 26.26
C VAL A 501 -48.99 29.74 24.76
N GLU A 502 -47.74 29.57 24.32
CA GLU A 502 -47.40 29.36 22.92
C GLU A 502 -47.90 27.99 22.42
N ASN A 503 -47.65 26.93 23.19
CA ASN A 503 -48.10 25.57 22.87
C ASN A 503 -49.63 25.40 22.91
N LEU A 504 -50.35 26.21 23.70
CA LEU A 504 -51.82 26.19 23.78
C LEU A 504 -52.51 26.46 22.44
N LYS A 505 -51.91 27.26 21.56
CA LYS A 505 -52.44 27.53 20.21
C LYS A 505 -52.40 26.30 19.30
N HIS A 506 -51.38 25.46 19.47
CA HIS A 506 -51.16 24.27 18.64
C HIS A 506 -52.05 23.09 19.05
N ILE A 507 -52.47 23.00 20.32
CA ILE A 507 -53.29 21.89 20.84
C ILE A 507 -54.72 21.85 20.25
N PHE A 508 -55.27 22.97 19.76
CA PHE A 508 -56.63 22.96 19.17
C PHE A 508 -56.65 22.72 17.66
N THR A 509 -55.52 22.90 16.96
CA THR A 509 -55.44 22.82 15.50
C THR A 509 -54.87 21.50 14.99
N VAL A 510 -54.34 20.64 15.85
CA VAL A 510 -53.67 19.38 15.47
C VAL A 510 -54.57 18.44 14.66
N PRO A 511 -55.83 18.13 15.03
CA PRO A 511 -56.66 17.20 14.25
C PRO A 511 -56.95 17.68 12.82
N GLU A 512 -57.27 18.97 12.66
CA GLU A 512 -57.52 19.59 11.34
C GLU A 512 -56.25 19.62 10.48
N THR A 513 -55.10 19.96 11.08
CA THR A 513 -53.80 19.98 10.39
C THR A 513 -53.38 18.56 9.98
N VAL A 514 -53.71 17.54 10.77
CA VAL A 514 -53.44 16.13 10.46
C VAL A 514 -54.22 15.70 9.20
N GLU A 515 -55.50 16.06 9.11
CA GLU A 515 -56.34 15.76 7.94
C GLU A 515 -55.86 16.49 6.67
N GLU A 516 -55.56 17.80 6.77
CA GLU A 516 -54.99 18.57 5.64
C GLU A 516 -53.66 17.95 5.17
N THR A 517 -52.78 17.57 6.11
CA THR A 517 -51.48 16.97 5.78
C THR A 517 -51.66 15.64 5.06
N GLN A 518 -52.61 14.79 5.49
CA GLN A 518 -52.88 13.51 4.83
C GLN A 518 -53.41 13.70 3.41
N GLN A 519 -54.28 14.70 3.17
CA GLN A 519 -54.75 15.04 1.83
C GLN A 519 -53.60 15.49 0.92
N LEU A 520 -52.70 16.34 1.42
CA LEU A 520 -51.53 16.81 0.66
C LEU A 520 -50.55 15.69 0.31
N ILE A 521 -50.39 14.69 1.19
CA ILE A 521 -49.60 13.48 0.91
C ILE A 521 -50.26 12.69 -0.24
N ASN A 522 -51.58 12.52 -0.21
CA ASN A 522 -52.33 11.79 -1.25
C ASN A 522 -52.28 12.51 -2.62
N GLU A 523 -52.27 13.85 -2.61
CA GLU A 523 -52.11 14.69 -3.81
C GLU A 523 -50.66 14.81 -4.30
N ASN A 524 -49.70 14.11 -3.67
CA ASN A 524 -48.26 14.16 -3.96
C ASN A 524 -47.62 15.56 -3.83
N LYS A 525 -48.22 16.46 -3.03
CA LYS A 525 -47.70 17.80 -2.71
C LYS A 525 -46.74 17.73 -1.52
N LEU A 526 -45.68 16.93 -1.68
CA LEU A 526 -44.81 16.48 -0.59
C LEU A 526 -44.13 17.61 0.20
N LEU A 527 -43.76 18.73 -0.44
CA LEU A 527 -43.07 19.82 0.25
C LEU A 527 -43.98 20.57 1.24
N ARG A 528 -45.26 20.76 0.88
CA ARG A 528 -46.23 21.42 1.76
C ARG A 528 -46.64 20.47 2.89
N ALA A 529 -46.87 19.20 2.57
CA ALA A 529 -47.09 18.16 3.56
C ALA A 529 -45.93 18.05 4.57
N HIS A 530 -44.68 18.10 4.09
CA HIS A 530 -43.48 18.08 4.94
C HIS A 530 -43.46 19.21 5.96
N LYS A 531 -43.82 20.42 5.53
CA LYS A 531 -43.83 21.59 6.40
C LYS A 531 -44.84 21.43 7.53
N LEU A 532 -46.09 21.08 7.21
CA LEU A 532 -47.13 20.86 8.21
C LEU A 532 -46.78 19.72 9.16
N LEU A 533 -46.21 18.62 8.63
CA LEU A 533 -45.72 17.53 9.46
C LEU A 533 -44.59 17.97 10.40
N THR A 534 -43.66 18.81 9.93
CA THR A 534 -42.56 19.33 10.76
C THR A 534 -43.11 20.21 11.90
N ASP A 535 -44.10 21.05 11.62
CA ASP A 535 -44.75 21.91 12.62
C ASP A 535 -45.47 21.05 13.70
N LEU A 536 -46.14 19.97 13.28
CA LEU A 536 -46.77 18.99 14.17
C LEU A 536 -45.75 18.20 15.01
N GLU A 537 -44.66 17.74 14.40
CA GLU A 537 -43.57 17.04 15.10
C GLU A 537 -42.88 17.97 16.11
N THR A 538 -42.61 19.22 15.74
CA THR A 538 -41.97 20.21 16.64
C THR A 538 -42.85 20.47 17.86
N SER A 539 -44.15 20.67 17.65
CA SER A 539 -45.12 20.88 18.75
C SER A 539 -45.15 19.69 19.72
N ARG A 540 -45.14 18.46 19.19
CA ARG A 540 -45.07 17.24 20.00
C ARG A 540 -43.75 17.16 20.78
N ASP A 541 -42.65 17.42 20.10
CA ASP A 541 -41.30 17.23 20.63
C ASP A 541 -40.97 18.26 21.72
N ASP A 542 -41.43 19.51 21.59
CA ASP A 542 -41.29 20.56 22.59
C ASP A 542 -42.08 20.23 23.87
N LEU A 543 -43.31 19.74 23.74
CA LEU A 543 -44.12 19.28 24.88
C LEU A 543 -43.47 18.09 25.61
N LEU A 544 -42.93 17.13 24.86
CA LEU A 544 -42.21 15.99 25.44
C LEU A 544 -40.91 16.41 26.12
N TYR A 545 -40.23 17.44 25.60
CA TYR A 545 -39.01 17.97 26.20
C TYR A 545 -39.29 18.72 27.51
N GLU A 546 -40.34 19.54 27.57
CA GLU A 546 -40.73 20.22 28.82
C GLU A 546 -41.13 19.21 29.90
N MET A 547 -41.80 18.12 29.54
CA MET A 547 -42.05 17.02 30.47
C MET A 547 -40.77 16.37 30.98
N HIS A 548 -39.76 16.19 30.11
CA HIS A 548 -38.49 15.57 30.49
C HIS A 548 -37.70 16.39 31.51
N LYS A 549 -37.87 17.72 31.53
CA LYS A 549 -37.22 18.61 32.52
C LYS A 549 -37.78 18.47 33.93
N LEU A 550 -38.96 17.86 34.10
CA LEU A 550 -39.58 17.71 35.41
C LEU A 550 -38.84 16.66 36.25
N PRO A 551 -38.58 16.92 37.55
CA PRO A 551 -37.87 15.96 38.44
C PRO A 551 -38.58 14.60 38.58
N SER A 552 -39.91 14.59 38.41
CA SER A 552 -40.77 13.41 38.55
C SER A 552 -41.88 13.45 37.49
N PRO A 553 -41.63 12.98 36.26
CA PRO A 553 -42.64 13.00 35.20
C PRO A 553 -43.77 12.01 35.52
N SER A 554 -45.02 12.46 35.46
CA SER A 554 -46.22 11.62 35.58
C SER A 554 -46.30 10.62 34.42
N PRO A 555 -46.33 9.30 34.68
CA PRO A 555 -46.46 8.29 33.63
C PRO A 555 -47.78 8.43 32.83
N THR A 556 -48.85 8.87 33.49
CA THR A 556 -50.18 9.06 32.91
C THR A 556 -50.20 10.20 31.90
N ASP A 557 -49.54 11.32 32.21
CA ASP A 557 -49.48 12.49 31.32
C ASP A 557 -48.62 12.19 30.08
N ASN A 558 -47.58 11.37 30.25
CA ASN A 558 -46.73 10.92 29.14
C ASN A 558 -47.51 10.02 28.18
N ALA A 559 -48.31 9.09 28.73
CA ALA A 559 -49.18 8.22 27.93
C ALA A 559 -50.26 9.01 27.17
N LEU A 560 -50.84 10.04 27.80
CA LEU A 560 -51.89 10.87 27.20
C LEU A 560 -51.35 11.70 26.02
N LEU A 561 -50.17 12.31 26.16
CA LEU A 561 -49.51 13.04 25.07
C LEU A 561 -49.10 12.12 23.91
N ARG A 562 -48.57 10.93 24.20
CA ARG A 562 -48.25 9.94 23.16
C ARG A 562 -49.49 9.49 22.39
N HIS A 563 -50.62 9.30 23.10
CA HIS A 563 -51.89 8.94 22.47
C HIS A 563 -52.43 10.08 21.59
N TYR A 564 -52.39 11.32 22.09
CA TYR A 564 -52.88 12.49 21.36
C TYR A 564 -52.13 12.72 20.03
N PHE A 565 -50.80 12.53 20.02
CA PHE A 565 -49.98 12.70 18.81
C PHE A 565 -49.76 11.39 18.02
N ALA A 566 -50.52 10.32 18.29
CA ALA A 566 -50.33 9.03 17.62
C ALA A 566 -50.49 9.11 16.09
N ASP A 567 -51.42 9.93 15.60
CA ASP A 567 -51.69 10.10 14.17
C ASP A 567 -50.58 10.86 13.43
N VAL A 568 -49.78 11.68 14.14
CA VAL A 568 -48.59 12.33 13.56
C VAL A 568 -47.53 11.29 13.16
N GLY A 569 -47.39 10.22 13.94
CA GLY A 569 -46.52 9.10 13.58
C GLY A 569 -46.98 8.41 12.29
N LYS A 570 -48.28 8.14 12.15
CA LYS A 570 -48.87 7.54 10.95
C LYS A 570 -48.69 8.42 9.71
N LEU A 571 -48.83 9.74 9.86
CA LEU A 571 -48.56 10.71 8.80
C LEU A 571 -47.11 10.68 8.33
N SER A 572 -46.16 10.62 9.28
CA SER A 572 -44.73 10.49 8.95
C SER A 572 -44.45 9.21 8.16
N ASP A 573 -45.05 8.08 8.54
CA ASP A 573 -44.91 6.82 7.80
C ASP A 573 -45.55 6.88 6.41
N SER A 574 -46.74 7.48 6.29
CA SER A 574 -47.46 7.69 5.02
C SER A 574 -46.63 8.55 4.06
N MET A 575 -46.05 9.63 4.57
CA MET A 575 -45.18 10.51 3.82
C MET A 575 -43.90 9.80 3.37
N ALA A 576 -43.27 9.02 4.27
CA ALA A 576 -42.09 8.23 3.95
C ALA A 576 -42.39 7.21 2.83
N LYS A 577 -43.53 6.52 2.88
CA LYS A 577 -43.95 5.58 1.81
C LYS A 577 -44.08 6.27 0.44
N GLN A 578 -44.73 7.44 0.37
CA GLN A 578 -44.84 8.20 -0.88
C GLN A 578 -43.49 8.71 -1.39
N LEU A 579 -42.61 9.11 -0.47
CA LEU A 579 -41.25 9.52 -0.78
C LEU A 579 -40.44 8.36 -1.37
N TRP A 580 -40.47 7.17 -0.76
CA TRP A 580 -39.75 5.99 -1.27
C TRP A 580 -40.31 5.47 -2.59
N TYR A 581 -41.63 5.57 -2.79
CA TYR A 581 -42.23 5.30 -4.10
C TYR A 581 -41.74 6.25 -5.20
N SER A 582 -41.53 7.52 -4.86
CA SER A 582 -40.96 8.51 -5.77
C SER A 582 -39.49 8.23 -6.08
N ILE A 583 -38.69 7.90 -5.05
CA ILE A 583 -37.26 7.57 -5.19
C ILE A 583 -37.05 6.26 -5.96
N SER A 584 -37.87 5.23 -5.77
CA SER A 584 -37.74 3.96 -6.50
C SER A 584 -37.94 4.12 -8.02
N ARG A 585 -38.57 5.22 -8.45
CA ARG A 585 -38.80 5.57 -9.86
C ARG A 585 -37.92 6.71 -10.34
N ALA A 586 -36.90 7.09 -9.58
CA ALA A 586 -36.11 8.30 -9.81
C ALA A 586 -35.50 8.37 -11.22
N LEU A 587 -35.00 7.26 -11.78
CA LEU A 587 -34.46 7.23 -13.15
C LEU A 587 -35.52 7.55 -14.22
N SER A 588 -36.74 7.02 -14.07
CA SER A 588 -37.85 7.32 -14.98
C SER A 588 -38.39 8.73 -14.78
N MET A 589 -38.33 9.23 -13.55
CA MET A 589 -38.79 10.57 -13.17
C MET A 589 -37.87 11.64 -13.72
N VAL A 590 -36.55 11.49 -13.60
CA VAL A 590 -35.57 12.44 -14.12
C VAL A 590 -35.67 12.62 -15.63
N ARG A 591 -36.05 11.58 -16.37
CA ARG A 591 -36.29 11.68 -17.83
C ARG A 591 -37.55 12.50 -18.17
N LYS A 592 -38.54 12.57 -17.28
CA LYS A 592 -39.83 13.26 -17.51
C LYS A 592 -39.87 14.65 -16.86
N ASP A 593 -39.59 14.72 -15.56
CA ASP A 593 -39.59 15.91 -14.74
C ASP A 593 -38.58 15.78 -13.57
N PRO A 594 -37.38 16.37 -13.69
CA PRO A 594 -36.38 16.38 -12.62
C PRO A 594 -36.82 17.10 -11.34
N THR A 595 -37.80 18.00 -11.40
CA THR A 595 -38.16 18.86 -10.25
C THR A 595 -38.79 18.07 -9.10
N MET A 596 -39.51 16.99 -9.42
CA MET A 596 -40.11 16.09 -8.44
C MET A 596 -39.03 15.35 -7.62
N LEU A 597 -37.95 14.90 -8.27
CA LEU A 597 -36.84 14.24 -7.58
C LEU A 597 -36.09 15.23 -6.68
N VAL A 598 -35.80 16.44 -7.17
CA VAL A 598 -35.17 17.49 -6.37
C VAL A 598 -36.01 17.85 -5.15
N THR A 599 -37.35 17.86 -5.29
CA THR A 599 -38.25 18.10 -4.16
C THR A 599 -38.16 16.99 -3.11
N ALA A 600 -38.15 15.73 -3.53
CA ALA A 600 -37.94 14.58 -2.64
C ALA A 600 -36.58 14.65 -1.91
N LEU A 601 -35.50 14.96 -2.63
CA LEU A 601 -34.15 15.09 -2.05
C LEU A 601 -34.03 16.27 -1.07
N ARG A 602 -34.69 17.40 -1.36
CA ARG A 602 -34.76 18.55 -0.44
C ARG A 602 -35.42 18.20 0.89
N ILE A 603 -36.45 17.34 0.86
CA ILE A 603 -37.10 16.85 2.08
C ILE A 603 -36.13 15.98 2.88
N ILE A 604 -35.44 15.03 2.22
CA ILE A 604 -34.45 14.17 2.86
C ILE A 604 -33.34 15.00 3.54
N GLU A 605 -32.80 16.00 2.84
CA GLU A 605 -31.74 16.87 3.39
C GLU A 605 -32.20 17.73 4.56
N ARG A 606 -33.48 18.14 4.58
CA ARG A 606 -34.06 18.84 5.74
C ARG A 606 -34.15 17.92 6.94
N GLU A 607 -34.62 16.70 6.74
CA GLU A 607 -34.75 15.69 7.80
C GLU A 607 -33.40 15.29 8.41
N GLU A 608 -32.36 15.11 7.58
CA GLU A 608 -30.99 14.85 8.05
C GLU A 608 -30.36 16.05 8.79
N ARG A 609 -30.74 17.28 8.43
CA ARG A 609 -30.34 18.48 9.20
C ARG A 609 -31.00 18.46 10.57
N THR A 610 -32.30 18.21 10.64
CA THR A 610 -33.04 18.08 11.90
C THR A 610 -32.47 16.97 12.78
N ASP A 611 -32.16 15.80 12.22
CA ASP A 611 -31.54 14.69 12.95
C ASP A 611 -30.19 15.11 13.59
N ARG A 612 -29.33 15.82 12.85
CA ARG A 612 -28.06 16.33 13.38
C ARG A 612 -28.25 17.33 14.52
N GLU A 613 -29.19 18.25 14.39
CA GLU A 613 -29.50 19.23 15.42
C GLU A 613 -30.03 18.55 16.69
N MET A 614 -30.92 17.56 16.55
CA MET A 614 -31.47 16.81 17.69
C MET A 614 -30.41 15.96 18.40
N LEU A 615 -29.50 15.31 17.65
CA LEU A 615 -28.38 14.56 18.24
C LEU A 615 -27.40 15.48 19.00
N GLN A 616 -27.21 16.72 18.54
CA GLN A 616 -26.41 17.71 19.28
C GLN A 616 -27.11 18.15 20.55
N ARG A 617 -28.43 18.42 20.48
CA ARG A 617 -29.24 18.77 21.66
C ARG A 617 -29.23 17.65 22.69
N GLN A 618 -29.35 16.39 22.27
CA GLN A 618 -29.32 15.22 23.17
C GLN A 618 -28.04 15.18 24.03
N LYS A 619 -26.88 15.53 23.47
CA LYS A 619 -25.62 15.55 24.24
C LYS A 619 -25.63 16.55 25.40
N ILE A 620 -26.43 17.60 25.28
CA ILE A 620 -26.56 18.66 26.28
C ILE A 620 -27.72 18.38 27.22
N THR A 621 -28.86 17.94 26.68
CA THR A 621 -30.13 17.86 27.40
C THR A 621 -30.50 16.46 27.86
N GLY A 622 -29.84 15.41 27.36
CA GLY A 622 -30.19 14.00 27.61
C GLY A 622 -31.46 13.52 26.89
N PHE A 623 -32.19 14.41 26.21
CA PHE A 623 -33.47 14.11 25.58
C PHE A 623 -33.34 13.90 24.06
N LEU A 624 -34.05 12.89 23.53
CA LEU A 624 -34.20 12.65 22.10
C LEU A 624 -35.66 12.38 21.77
N PRO A 625 -36.25 13.05 20.78
CA PRO A 625 -37.65 12.82 20.42
C PRO A 625 -37.93 11.40 19.91
N PRO A 626 -39.16 10.88 20.08
CA PRO A 626 -39.55 9.57 19.56
C PRO A 626 -39.43 9.49 18.04
N GLY A 627 -38.78 8.44 17.52
CA GLY A 627 -38.61 8.22 16.09
C GLY A 627 -37.43 8.96 15.46
N ARG A 628 -36.59 9.64 16.26
CA ARG A 628 -35.32 10.26 15.82
C ARG A 628 -34.11 9.44 16.28
N PRO A 629 -33.00 9.39 15.52
CA PRO A 629 -32.85 9.91 14.16
C PRO A 629 -33.58 9.05 13.13
N LYS A 630 -34.16 9.69 12.11
CA LYS A 630 -34.90 9.01 11.02
C LYS A 630 -33.98 8.38 9.97
N LYS A 631 -32.78 8.92 9.74
CA LYS A 631 -31.76 8.41 8.78
C LYS A 631 -32.27 8.23 7.34
N TRP A 632 -33.08 9.16 6.86
CA TRP A 632 -33.71 9.09 5.54
C TRP A 632 -32.73 9.10 4.36
N ARG A 633 -31.52 9.64 4.53
CA ARG A 633 -30.47 9.55 3.50
C ARG A 633 -30.00 8.10 3.31
N GLU A 634 -29.85 7.33 4.38
CA GLU A 634 -29.49 5.91 4.31
C GLU A 634 -30.60 5.11 3.61
N THR A 635 -31.86 5.36 3.97
CA THR A 635 -33.03 4.70 3.37
C THR A 635 -33.17 5.04 1.88
N CYS A 636 -32.93 6.30 1.50
CA CYS A 636 -32.93 6.73 0.10
C CYS A 636 -31.95 5.91 -0.73
N PHE A 637 -30.72 5.71 -0.25
CA PHE A 637 -29.73 4.91 -0.95
C PHE A 637 -30.14 3.43 -1.05
N LYS A 638 -30.71 2.85 0.01
CA LYS A 638 -31.24 1.48 -0.05
C LYS A 638 -32.39 1.34 -1.06
N THR A 639 -33.28 2.33 -1.13
CA THR A 639 -34.38 2.34 -2.11
C THR A 639 -33.86 2.43 -3.55
N LEU A 640 -32.80 3.22 -3.79
CA LEU A 640 -32.14 3.27 -5.10
C LEU A 640 -31.47 1.94 -5.46
N GLU A 641 -30.80 1.31 -4.50
CA GLU A 641 -30.15 0.00 -4.69
C GLU A 641 -31.16 -1.09 -5.06
N VAL A 642 -32.29 -1.17 -4.33
CA VAL A 642 -33.39 -2.09 -4.67
C VAL A 642 -33.98 -1.78 -6.04
N SER A 643 -34.17 -0.50 -6.38
CA SER A 643 -34.67 -0.10 -7.70
C SER A 643 -33.77 -0.56 -8.85
N VAL A 644 -32.45 -0.45 -8.67
CA VAL A 644 -31.46 -0.92 -9.66
C VAL A 644 -31.51 -2.44 -9.80
N ALA A 645 -31.56 -3.19 -8.70
CA ALA A 645 -31.67 -4.65 -8.72
C ALA A 645 -32.95 -5.13 -9.43
N THR A 646 -34.12 -4.60 -9.05
CA THR A 646 -35.40 -4.93 -9.68
C THR A 646 -35.44 -4.59 -11.18
N ARG A 647 -34.72 -3.53 -11.61
CA ARG A 647 -34.60 -3.22 -13.05
C ARG A 647 -33.81 -4.29 -13.80
N ILE A 648 -32.68 -4.74 -13.25
CA ILE A 648 -31.84 -5.77 -13.88
C ILE A 648 -32.60 -7.10 -13.98
N GLU A 649 -33.26 -7.53 -12.90
CA GLU A 649 -34.10 -8.73 -12.89
C GLU A 649 -35.26 -8.63 -13.90
N GLY A 650 -35.90 -7.46 -13.98
CA GLY A 650 -37.01 -7.20 -14.90
C GLY A 650 -36.63 -7.24 -16.38
N HIS A 651 -35.35 -7.32 -16.74
CA HIS A 651 -34.87 -7.45 -18.12
C HIS A 651 -34.86 -8.90 -18.64
N LEU A 652 -35.39 -9.88 -17.89
CA LEU A 652 -35.49 -11.27 -18.33
C LEU A 652 -36.71 -11.45 -19.26
N PRO A 653 -36.55 -11.55 -20.59
CA PRO A 653 -37.70 -11.56 -21.50
C PRO A 653 -38.27 -12.97 -21.70
N GLU A 654 -37.44 -14.02 -21.57
CA GLU A 654 -37.73 -15.39 -21.97
C GLU A 654 -37.00 -16.36 -21.01
N THR A 655 -37.63 -17.49 -20.69
CA THR A 655 -37.03 -18.58 -19.90
C THR A 655 -36.30 -19.57 -20.81
N ARG A 656 -35.42 -20.39 -20.23
CA ARG A 656 -34.63 -21.43 -20.93
C ARG A 656 -35.48 -22.37 -21.79
N ASP A 657 -36.70 -22.69 -21.35
CA ASP A 657 -37.63 -23.57 -22.07
C ASP A 657 -38.17 -22.97 -23.38
N LEU A 658 -38.24 -21.63 -23.47
CA LEU A 658 -38.83 -20.93 -24.61
C LEU A 658 -37.78 -20.65 -25.70
N ASN A 659 -36.51 -20.45 -25.33
CA ASN A 659 -35.47 -20.10 -26.28
C ASN A 659 -34.08 -20.58 -25.85
N LYS A 660 -33.42 -21.36 -26.71
CA LYS A 660 -32.04 -21.85 -26.47
C LYS A 660 -30.98 -20.74 -26.37
N MET A 661 -31.28 -19.55 -26.88
CA MET A 661 -30.41 -18.36 -26.81
C MET A 661 -30.86 -17.35 -25.74
N TRP A 662 -31.70 -17.76 -24.77
CA TRP A 662 -32.26 -16.88 -23.74
C TRP A 662 -31.17 -16.09 -23.01
N LEU A 663 -30.06 -16.74 -22.62
CA LEU A 663 -28.98 -16.11 -21.86
C LEU A 663 -28.24 -15.04 -22.67
N VAL A 664 -27.93 -15.33 -23.94
CA VAL A 664 -27.28 -14.36 -24.84
C VAL A 664 -28.15 -13.11 -24.99
N ARG A 665 -29.46 -13.31 -25.23
CA ARG A 665 -30.41 -12.18 -25.39
C ARG A 665 -30.55 -11.40 -24.09
N HIS A 666 -30.65 -12.08 -22.95
CA HIS A 666 -30.77 -11.43 -21.66
C HIS A 666 -29.52 -10.59 -21.32
N LEU A 667 -28.32 -11.15 -21.48
CA LEU A 667 -27.06 -10.44 -21.24
C LEU A 667 -26.91 -9.21 -22.15
N GLU A 668 -27.31 -9.31 -23.42
CA GLU A 668 -27.25 -8.19 -24.36
C GLU A 668 -28.29 -7.10 -24.07
N ILE A 669 -29.50 -7.48 -23.66
CA ILE A 669 -30.53 -6.53 -23.21
C ILE A 669 -30.05 -5.80 -21.94
N THR A 670 -29.53 -6.54 -20.98
CA THR A 670 -28.97 -5.99 -19.73
C THR A 670 -27.84 -5.01 -20.03
N ARG A 671 -26.90 -5.36 -20.93
CA ARG A 671 -25.82 -4.45 -21.38
C ARG A 671 -26.36 -3.12 -21.91
N LYS A 672 -27.34 -3.17 -22.83
CA LYS A 672 -27.93 -1.96 -23.44
C LYS A 672 -28.62 -1.07 -22.41
N TYR A 673 -29.43 -1.65 -21.54
CA TYR A 673 -30.18 -0.88 -20.53
C TYR A 673 -29.27 -0.30 -19.45
N VAL A 674 -28.26 -1.05 -18.97
CA VAL A 674 -27.30 -0.53 -18.00
C VAL A 674 -26.52 0.65 -18.58
N LEU A 675 -26.05 0.53 -19.83
CA LEU A 675 -25.35 1.64 -20.50
C LEU A 675 -26.27 2.88 -20.65
N GLU A 676 -27.51 2.69 -21.09
CA GLU A 676 -28.48 3.78 -21.23
C GLU A 676 -28.80 4.44 -19.89
N ASP A 677 -28.99 3.64 -18.84
CA ASP A 677 -29.27 4.15 -17.51
C ASP A 677 -28.06 4.92 -16.95
N LEU A 678 -26.83 4.40 -17.05
CA LEU A 678 -25.63 5.10 -16.60
C LEU A 678 -25.40 6.42 -17.34
N ARG A 679 -25.73 6.48 -18.64
CA ARG A 679 -25.73 7.75 -19.41
C ARG A 679 -26.71 8.76 -18.83
N VAL A 680 -27.94 8.33 -18.53
CA VAL A 680 -28.94 9.18 -17.87
C VAL A 680 -28.49 9.59 -16.47
N VAL A 681 -27.83 8.68 -15.74
CA VAL A 681 -27.28 8.98 -14.41
C VAL A 681 -26.24 10.09 -14.51
N LYS A 682 -25.31 9.98 -15.45
CA LYS A 682 -24.24 10.96 -15.63
C LYS A 682 -24.77 12.32 -16.06
N VAL A 683 -25.66 12.36 -17.05
CA VAL A 683 -26.09 13.62 -17.67
C VAL A 683 -27.16 14.33 -16.84
N MET A 684 -28.21 13.62 -16.42
CA MET A 684 -29.39 14.26 -15.82
C MET A 684 -29.52 13.98 -14.31
N PHE A 685 -29.25 12.76 -13.88
CA PHE A 685 -29.46 12.36 -12.48
C PHE A 685 -28.45 13.05 -11.57
N GLN A 686 -27.17 13.12 -11.96
CA GLN A 686 -26.12 13.77 -11.18
C GLN A 686 -26.42 15.24 -10.88
N GLN A 687 -27.11 15.95 -11.78
CA GLN A 687 -27.50 17.35 -11.59
C GLN A 687 -28.58 17.55 -10.52
N CYS A 688 -29.35 16.50 -10.20
CA CYS A 688 -30.42 16.55 -9.21
C CYS A 688 -29.91 16.40 -7.76
N PHE A 689 -28.70 15.84 -7.58
CA PHE A 689 -28.14 15.54 -6.27
C PHE A 689 -27.06 16.55 -5.85
N PRO A 690 -26.93 16.81 -4.54
CA PRO A 690 -25.79 17.57 -4.01
C PRO A 690 -24.44 16.89 -4.32
N PRO A 691 -23.34 17.65 -4.56
CA PRO A 691 -22.03 17.07 -4.87
C PRO A 691 -21.46 16.15 -3.79
N ASP A 692 -21.81 16.37 -2.51
CA ASP A 692 -21.36 15.53 -1.39
C ASP A 692 -21.93 14.12 -1.39
N TYR A 693 -22.98 13.85 -2.19
CA TYR A 693 -23.55 12.52 -2.35
C TYR A 693 -22.67 11.61 -3.21
N ASN A 694 -21.82 12.17 -4.06
CA ASN A 694 -21.07 11.44 -5.10
C ASN A 694 -21.96 10.42 -5.85
N ILE A 695 -23.15 10.87 -6.26
CA ILE A 695 -24.23 9.96 -6.68
C ILE A 695 -23.88 9.13 -7.92
N PHE A 696 -23.11 9.69 -8.87
CA PHE A 696 -22.72 8.97 -10.07
C PHE A 696 -21.89 7.73 -9.72
N GLN A 697 -20.80 7.91 -8.95
CA GLN A 697 -19.96 6.80 -8.51
C GLN A 697 -20.74 5.78 -7.66
N ARG A 698 -21.67 6.26 -6.84
CA ARG A 698 -22.50 5.38 -6.01
C ARG A 698 -23.49 4.57 -6.84
N MET A 699 -24.10 5.16 -7.87
CA MET A 699 -24.95 4.44 -8.82
C MET A 699 -24.14 3.44 -9.64
N VAL A 700 -22.93 3.79 -10.09
CA VAL A 700 -22.00 2.85 -10.74
C VAL A 700 -21.74 1.63 -9.85
N SER A 701 -21.47 1.84 -8.56
CA SER A 701 -21.30 0.75 -7.58
C SER A 701 -22.59 -0.06 -7.37
N MET A 702 -23.76 0.57 -7.32
CA MET A 702 -25.06 -0.13 -7.21
C MET A 702 -25.33 -1.02 -8.43
N TYR A 703 -25.10 -0.51 -9.64
CA TYR A 703 -25.24 -1.30 -10.88
C TYR A 703 -24.21 -2.44 -10.93
N HIS A 704 -22.96 -2.20 -10.54
CA HIS A 704 -21.93 -3.23 -10.46
C HIS A 704 -22.35 -4.36 -9.49
N ASN A 705 -22.74 -4.02 -8.27
CA ASN A 705 -23.14 -4.98 -7.25
C ASN A 705 -24.38 -5.77 -7.67
N ALA A 706 -25.40 -5.09 -8.20
CA ALA A 706 -26.62 -5.75 -8.66
C ALA A 706 -26.37 -6.69 -9.84
N LEU A 707 -25.50 -6.32 -10.79
CA LEU A 707 -25.07 -7.21 -11.86
C LEU A 707 -24.29 -8.41 -11.33
N SER A 708 -23.38 -8.21 -10.36
CA SER A 708 -22.64 -9.31 -9.74
C SER A 708 -23.57 -10.32 -9.07
N VAL A 709 -24.52 -9.85 -8.27
CA VAL A 709 -25.51 -10.72 -7.58
C VAL A 709 -26.35 -11.47 -8.60
N HIS A 710 -26.90 -10.76 -9.59
CA HIS A 710 -27.74 -11.36 -10.62
C HIS A 710 -27.00 -12.44 -11.43
N LEU A 711 -25.74 -12.19 -11.81
CA LEU A 711 -24.94 -13.21 -12.50
C LEU A 711 -24.64 -14.42 -11.61
N GLN A 712 -24.41 -14.22 -10.30
CA GLN A 712 -24.20 -15.33 -9.36
C GLN A 712 -25.46 -16.18 -9.19
N GLU A 713 -26.64 -15.58 -9.19
CA GLU A 713 -27.92 -16.29 -9.20
C GLU A 713 -28.05 -17.14 -10.48
N LEU A 714 -27.80 -16.56 -11.66
CA LEU A 714 -27.82 -17.31 -12.93
C LEU A 714 -26.81 -18.47 -12.97
N ILE A 715 -25.62 -18.29 -12.38
CA ILE A 715 -24.58 -19.33 -12.30
C ILE A 715 -25.00 -20.47 -11.34
N SER A 716 -25.84 -20.16 -10.34
CA SER A 716 -26.31 -21.14 -9.36
C SER A 716 -27.28 -22.15 -9.96
N ASP A 717 -27.99 -21.79 -11.04
CA ASP A 717 -29.00 -22.61 -11.73
C ASP A 717 -28.41 -23.64 -12.75
N GLU A 718 -27.12 -23.99 -12.63
CA GLU A 718 -26.38 -24.91 -13.51
C GLU A 718 -26.46 -24.59 -15.02
N LEU A 719 -25.46 -23.87 -15.52
CA LEU A 719 -25.35 -23.49 -16.93
C LEU A 719 -24.83 -24.61 -17.85
N GLU A 720 -25.35 -24.67 -19.07
CA GLU A 720 -24.85 -25.51 -20.17
C GLU A 720 -23.53 -24.99 -20.75
N SER A 721 -22.81 -25.81 -21.54
CA SER A 721 -21.49 -25.41 -22.06
C SER A 721 -21.52 -24.18 -22.98
N ASN A 722 -22.54 -24.05 -23.82
CA ASN A 722 -22.78 -22.87 -24.66
C ASN A 722 -23.14 -21.63 -23.84
N GLU A 723 -23.88 -21.81 -22.74
CA GLU A 723 -24.26 -20.74 -21.81
C GLU A 723 -23.05 -20.23 -21.04
N ILE A 724 -22.17 -21.14 -20.56
CA ILE A 724 -20.91 -20.78 -19.90
C ILE A 724 -20.02 -19.95 -20.83
N ILE A 725 -19.86 -20.37 -22.09
CA ILE A 725 -19.06 -19.61 -23.06
C ILE A 725 -19.68 -18.24 -23.31
N SER A 726 -21.00 -18.16 -23.50
CA SER A 726 -21.70 -16.90 -23.73
C SER A 726 -21.51 -15.92 -22.57
N LEU A 727 -21.59 -16.40 -21.33
CA LEU A 727 -21.37 -15.60 -20.13
C LEU A 727 -19.91 -15.15 -20.01
N LEU A 728 -18.94 -16.04 -20.26
CA LEU A 728 -17.52 -15.69 -20.23
C LEU A 728 -17.13 -14.70 -21.33
N MET A 729 -17.74 -14.80 -22.53
CA MET A 729 -17.57 -13.81 -23.60
C MET A 729 -18.13 -12.46 -23.18
N TRP A 730 -19.35 -12.43 -22.64
CA TRP A 730 -19.98 -11.19 -22.18
C TRP A 730 -19.22 -10.54 -21.01
N TYR A 731 -18.61 -11.35 -20.15
CA TYR A 731 -17.76 -10.84 -19.06
C TYR A 731 -16.60 -10.00 -19.60
N ASN A 732 -16.01 -10.35 -20.75
CA ASN A 732 -14.97 -9.52 -21.38
C ASN A 732 -15.52 -8.20 -21.94
N THR A 733 -16.81 -8.17 -22.32
CA THR A 733 -17.51 -6.96 -22.75
C THR A 733 -17.79 -6.00 -21.59
N TYR A 734 -17.77 -6.48 -20.34
CA TYR A 734 -18.10 -5.66 -19.18
C TYR A 734 -17.15 -4.46 -19.03
N GLU A 735 -15.85 -4.69 -19.12
CA GLU A 735 -14.81 -3.66 -18.98
C GLU A 735 -14.52 -2.91 -20.29
N SER A 736 -15.13 -3.32 -21.41
CA SER A 736 -14.88 -2.73 -22.72
C SER A 736 -15.62 -1.41 -22.94
N GLU A 737 -15.32 -0.73 -24.05
CA GLU A 737 -16.00 0.50 -24.50
C GLU A 737 -17.51 0.30 -24.75
N GLU A 738 -17.97 -0.95 -24.85
CA GLU A 738 -19.37 -1.29 -25.08
C GLU A 738 -20.23 -1.24 -23.80
N LEU A 739 -19.63 -1.15 -22.61
CA LEU A 739 -20.33 -1.03 -21.33
C LEU A 739 -19.61 -0.09 -20.34
N MET A 740 -18.84 -0.60 -19.38
CA MET A 740 -18.30 0.22 -18.28
C MET A 740 -17.10 1.07 -18.71
N GLY A 741 -16.32 0.59 -19.68
CA GLY A 741 -15.20 1.31 -20.28
C GLY A 741 -15.63 2.35 -21.31
N ASN A 742 -16.93 2.64 -21.46
CA ASN A 742 -17.42 3.59 -22.43
C ASN A 742 -16.86 5.01 -22.15
N PRO A 743 -16.19 5.67 -23.11
CA PRO A 743 -15.56 6.96 -22.90
C PRO A 743 -16.51 8.07 -22.41
N GLU A 744 -17.80 8.00 -22.78
CA GLU A 744 -18.80 8.98 -22.35
C GLU A 744 -19.05 8.92 -20.83
N LEU A 745 -18.88 7.74 -20.22
CA LEU A 745 -19.12 7.52 -18.81
C LEU A 745 -17.94 7.96 -17.92
N GLU A 746 -16.71 8.03 -18.45
CA GLU A 746 -15.47 8.36 -17.69
C GLU A 746 -15.36 7.58 -16.38
N ILE A 747 -15.73 6.29 -16.39
CA ILE A 747 -15.63 5.41 -15.22
C ILE A 747 -14.22 4.80 -15.20
N ASP A 748 -13.56 4.92 -14.06
CA ASP A 748 -12.32 4.20 -13.80
C ASP A 748 -12.65 2.76 -13.37
N THR A 749 -12.62 1.84 -14.34
CA THR A 749 -12.90 0.41 -14.11
C THR A 749 -11.91 -0.24 -13.15
N SER A 750 -10.71 0.33 -12.96
CA SER A 750 -9.69 -0.21 -12.04
C SER A 750 -10.08 -0.10 -10.56
N GLN A 751 -11.02 0.79 -10.22
CA GLN A 751 -11.53 0.97 -8.86
C GLN A 751 -12.68 0.02 -8.52
N LEU A 752 -13.25 -0.67 -9.51
CA LEU A 752 -14.32 -1.63 -9.30
C LEU A 752 -13.73 -3.01 -9.00
N THR A 753 -14.35 -3.73 -8.07
CA THR A 753 -14.02 -5.14 -7.85
C THR A 753 -14.33 -5.97 -9.10
N PRO A 754 -13.68 -7.12 -9.31
CA PRO A 754 -14.04 -8.00 -10.41
C PRO A 754 -15.51 -8.43 -10.31
N LEU A 755 -16.27 -8.30 -11.41
CA LEU A 755 -17.71 -8.65 -11.45
C LEU A 755 -17.99 -10.12 -11.09
N LEU A 756 -17.02 -11.00 -11.40
CA LEU A 756 -17.00 -12.40 -10.98
C LEU A 756 -15.65 -12.68 -10.34
N THR A 757 -15.67 -13.38 -9.21
CA THR A 757 -14.44 -13.79 -8.51
C THR A 757 -13.61 -14.76 -9.36
N GLU A 758 -12.30 -14.77 -9.16
CA GLU A 758 -11.40 -15.70 -9.85
C GLU A 758 -11.78 -17.17 -9.64
N GLU A 759 -12.26 -17.49 -8.44
CA GLU A 759 -12.76 -18.82 -8.09
C GLU A 759 -13.96 -19.21 -8.96
N THR A 760 -14.97 -18.35 -9.07
CA THR A 760 -16.16 -18.60 -9.89
C THR A 760 -15.80 -18.72 -11.36
N ARG A 761 -14.92 -17.87 -11.88
CA ARG A 761 -14.41 -17.96 -13.26
C ARG A 761 -13.69 -19.29 -13.50
N THR A 762 -12.85 -19.70 -12.57
CA THR A 762 -12.11 -20.98 -12.65
C THR A 762 -13.07 -22.16 -12.60
N LYS A 763 -14.09 -22.13 -11.74
CA LYS A 763 -15.14 -23.15 -11.64
C LYS A 763 -15.93 -23.28 -12.95
N LEU A 764 -16.35 -22.16 -13.54
CA LEU A 764 -17.04 -22.14 -14.84
C LEU A 764 -16.16 -22.71 -15.95
N GLN A 765 -14.88 -22.31 -16.02
CA GLN A 765 -13.92 -22.87 -16.98
C GLN A 765 -13.71 -24.37 -16.79
N GLN A 766 -13.59 -24.84 -15.54
CA GLN A 766 -13.45 -26.27 -15.25
C GLN A 766 -14.71 -27.06 -15.64
N GLN A 767 -15.91 -26.53 -15.36
CA GLN A 767 -17.17 -27.13 -15.76
C GLN A 767 -17.29 -27.22 -17.29
N TYR A 768 -16.93 -26.15 -18.00
CA TYR A 768 -16.86 -26.16 -19.47
C TYR A 768 -15.88 -27.22 -19.99
N LEU A 769 -14.64 -27.26 -19.48
CA LEU A 769 -13.63 -28.22 -19.91
C LEU A 769 -14.05 -29.67 -19.62
N LYS A 770 -14.69 -29.93 -18.47
CA LYS A 770 -15.20 -31.26 -18.11
C LYS A 770 -16.29 -31.72 -19.07
N THR A 771 -17.23 -30.84 -19.40
CA THR A 771 -18.32 -31.16 -20.35
C THR A 771 -17.78 -31.31 -21.76
N LEU A 772 -16.85 -30.44 -22.18
CA LEU A 772 -16.15 -30.54 -23.46
C LEU A 772 -15.42 -31.88 -23.60
N TYR A 773 -14.64 -32.28 -22.58
CA TYR A 773 -13.94 -33.57 -22.55
C TYR A 773 -14.90 -34.75 -22.74
N THR A 774 -16.02 -34.73 -22.00
CA THR A 774 -17.03 -35.79 -22.05
C THR A 774 -17.68 -35.88 -23.43
N ASN A 775 -18.05 -34.72 -24.00
CA ASN A 775 -18.68 -34.62 -25.31
C ASN A 775 -17.73 -35.06 -26.43
N VAL A 776 -16.51 -34.54 -26.46
CA VAL A 776 -15.50 -34.88 -27.47
C VAL A 776 -15.14 -36.37 -27.38
N THR A 777 -14.88 -36.90 -26.19
CA THR A 777 -14.53 -38.32 -26.02
C THR A 777 -15.65 -39.28 -26.42
N SER A 778 -16.90 -38.95 -26.07
CA SER A 778 -18.08 -39.72 -26.47
C SER A 778 -18.27 -39.69 -27.98
N TRP A 779 -18.13 -38.50 -28.57
CA TRP A 779 -18.28 -38.30 -30.00
C TRP A 779 -17.17 -39.00 -30.79
N THR A 780 -15.89 -38.85 -30.43
CA THR A 780 -14.78 -39.53 -31.12
C THR A 780 -14.88 -41.04 -31.02
N LYS A 781 -15.44 -41.57 -29.92
CA LYS A 781 -15.74 -43.00 -29.77
C LYS A 781 -16.82 -43.44 -30.76
N ASN A 782 -17.91 -42.67 -30.91
CA ASN A 782 -18.98 -43.00 -31.84
C ASN A 782 -18.51 -42.92 -33.30
N THR A 783 -17.69 -41.91 -33.63
CA THR A 783 -17.08 -41.75 -34.96
C THR A 783 -16.12 -42.91 -35.27
N LEU A 784 -15.30 -43.33 -34.29
CA LEU A 784 -14.45 -44.51 -34.43
C LEU A 784 -15.26 -45.78 -34.69
N ASN A 785 -16.31 -46.02 -33.89
CA ASN A 785 -17.16 -47.20 -34.06
C ASN A 785 -17.81 -47.24 -35.45
N LYS A 786 -18.17 -46.07 -35.99
CA LYS A 786 -18.70 -45.97 -37.36
C LYS A 786 -17.63 -46.35 -38.38
N ASP A 787 -16.42 -45.82 -38.27
CA ASP A 787 -15.30 -46.15 -39.16
C ASP A 787 -14.96 -47.66 -39.12
N VAL A 788 -14.95 -48.25 -37.92
CA VAL A 788 -14.72 -49.71 -37.73
C VAL A 788 -15.80 -50.55 -38.40
N ASN A 789 -17.07 -50.12 -38.33
CA ASN A 789 -18.17 -50.82 -39.01
C ASN A 789 -18.01 -50.73 -40.54
N ASP A 790 -17.50 -49.60 -41.05
CA ASP A 790 -17.27 -49.42 -42.49
C ASP A 790 -16.17 -50.37 -43.00
N TRP A 791 -15.13 -50.68 -42.20
CA TRP A 791 -14.08 -51.66 -42.57
C TRP A 791 -14.59 -53.09 -42.80
N GLN A 792 -15.78 -53.40 -42.28
CA GLN A 792 -16.41 -54.72 -42.35
C GLN A 792 -17.47 -54.80 -43.46
N GLN A 793 -17.68 -53.73 -44.23
CA GLN A 793 -18.62 -53.74 -45.35
C GLN A 793 -18.02 -54.41 -46.59
N ASP A 794 -18.89 -54.98 -47.43
CA ASP A 794 -18.53 -55.55 -48.74
C ASP A 794 -18.41 -54.47 -49.83
N THR A 795 -17.94 -53.28 -49.46
CA THR A 795 -17.74 -52.13 -50.35
C THR A 795 -16.27 -51.71 -50.31
N GLU A 796 -15.78 -51.19 -51.44
CA GLU A 796 -14.42 -50.66 -51.52
C GLU A 796 -14.35 -49.29 -50.80
N PRO A 797 -13.27 -48.97 -50.07
CA PRO A 797 -13.12 -47.65 -49.44
C PRO A 797 -13.11 -46.52 -50.46
N GLU A 798 -13.60 -45.35 -50.06
CA GLU A 798 -13.58 -44.15 -50.90
C GLU A 798 -12.14 -43.78 -51.29
N ALA A 799 -11.93 -43.45 -52.56
CA ALA A 799 -10.68 -42.89 -53.06
C ALA A 799 -10.78 -41.37 -53.16
N ASP A 800 -9.71 -40.68 -52.77
CA ASP A 800 -9.59 -39.24 -52.94
C ASP A 800 -9.40 -38.84 -54.43
N GLY A 801 -9.30 -37.54 -54.69
CA GLY A 801 -9.14 -37.01 -56.06
C GLY A 801 -7.87 -37.47 -56.79
N ASP A 802 -6.90 -38.01 -56.05
CA ASP A 802 -5.63 -38.54 -56.55
C ASP A 802 -5.61 -40.08 -56.60
N GLY A 803 -6.71 -40.74 -56.23
CA GLY A 803 -6.88 -42.19 -56.28
C GLY A 803 -6.37 -42.94 -55.04
N TYR A 804 -6.04 -42.26 -53.94
CA TYR A 804 -5.65 -42.88 -52.67
C TYR A 804 -6.88 -43.22 -51.84
N TYR A 805 -6.97 -44.45 -51.33
CA TYR A 805 -8.04 -44.82 -50.40
C TYR A 805 -7.89 -44.04 -49.08
N LEU A 806 -8.95 -43.38 -48.64
CA LEU A 806 -8.98 -42.60 -47.39
C LEU A 806 -10.37 -42.69 -46.77
N THR A 807 -10.47 -42.69 -45.43
CA THR A 807 -11.78 -42.56 -44.78
C THR A 807 -11.98 -41.13 -44.28
N GLN A 808 -13.23 -40.74 -44.04
CA GLN A 808 -13.55 -39.39 -43.56
C GLN A 808 -13.12 -39.15 -42.09
N LEU A 809 -12.65 -40.18 -41.39
CA LEU A 809 -12.33 -40.14 -39.96
C LEU A 809 -11.34 -39.01 -39.57
N PRO A 810 -10.20 -38.81 -40.26
CA PRO A 810 -9.24 -37.76 -39.88
C PRO A 810 -9.80 -36.35 -40.05
N VAL A 811 -10.56 -36.12 -41.13
CA VAL A 811 -11.21 -34.83 -41.43
C VAL A 811 -12.22 -34.49 -40.35
N ILE A 812 -13.10 -35.44 -40.04
CA ILE A 812 -14.19 -35.29 -39.08
C ILE A 812 -13.62 -34.99 -37.68
N VAL A 813 -12.61 -35.74 -37.21
CA VAL A 813 -12.00 -35.54 -35.89
C VAL A 813 -11.34 -34.16 -35.76
N PHE A 814 -10.59 -33.72 -36.76
CA PHE A 814 -9.90 -32.44 -36.69
C PHE A 814 -10.80 -31.23 -36.91
N GLN A 815 -11.90 -31.37 -37.67
CA GLN A 815 -12.91 -30.32 -37.82
C GLN A 815 -13.46 -29.87 -36.46
N ILE A 816 -13.85 -30.81 -35.61
CA ILE A 816 -14.38 -30.51 -34.28
C ILE A 816 -13.34 -29.85 -33.38
N ILE A 817 -12.08 -30.28 -33.49
CA ILE A 817 -10.97 -29.67 -32.74
C ILE A 817 -10.82 -28.20 -33.13
N TRP A 818 -10.86 -27.87 -34.42
CA TRP A 818 -10.76 -26.48 -34.87
C TRP A 818 -11.95 -25.63 -34.40
N GLU A 819 -13.18 -26.12 -34.54
CA GLU A 819 -14.39 -25.39 -34.11
C GLU A 819 -14.34 -25.04 -32.61
N HIS A 820 -13.96 -25.98 -31.75
CA HIS A 820 -13.84 -25.70 -30.31
C HIS A 820 -12.68 -24.75 -29.96
N LEU A 821 -11.59 -24.78 -30.73
CA LEU A 821 -10.47 -23.85 -30.56
C LEU A 821 -10.81 -22.42 -30.98
N GLU A 822 -11.61 -22.25 -32.03
CA GLU A 822 -12.11 -20.94 -32.45
C GLU A 822 -12.99 -20.32 -31.38
N VAL A 823 -13.92 -21.09 -30.82
CA VAL A 823 -14.80 -20.63 -29.74
C VAL A 823 -14.00 -20.26 -28.48
N ALA A 824 -13.03 -21.08 -28.08
CA ALA A 824 -12.20 -20.81 -26.91
C ALA A 824 -11.31 -19.56 -27.09
N ALA A 825 -10.86 -19.29 -28.33
CA ALA A 825 -10.05 -18.12 -28.66
C ALA A 825 -10.81 -16.80 -28.50
N LEU A 826 -12.13 -16.80 -28.72
CA LEU A 826 -12.98 -15.62 -28.51
C LEU A 826 -13.15 -15.25 -27.03
N VAL A 827 -13.01 -16.22 -26.13
CA VAL A 827 -13.13 -16.01 -24.68
C VAL A 827 -11.81 -15.52 -24.08
N SER A 828 -10.72 -16.28 -24.22
CA SER A 828 -9.41 -15.80 -23.77
C SER A 828 -8.27 -16.63 -24.35
N PRO A 829 -7.08 -16.04 -24.53
CA PRO A 829 -5.88 -16.79 -24.93
C PRO A 829 -5.54 -17.92 -23.94
N HIS A 830 -5.78 -17.71 -22.65
CA HIS A 830 -5.50 -18.72 -21.62
C HIS A 830 -6.45 -19.92 -21.70
N LEU A 831 -7.76 -19.68 -21.87
CA LEU A 831 -8.73 -20.76 -22.07
C LEU A 831 -8.42 -21.54 -23.35
N LYS A 832 -8.03 -20.85 -24.43
CA LYS A 832 -7.59 -21.48 -25.68
C LYS A 832 -6.45 -22.48 -25.45
N LEU A 833 -5.41 -22.10 -24.71
CA LEU A 833 -4.30 -23.02 -24.40
C LEU A 833 -4.77 -24.25 -23.61
N ARG A 834 -5.63 -24.06 -22.60
CA ARG A 834 -6.19 -25.17 -21.82
C ARG A 834 -7.06 -26.10 -22.67
N VAL A 835 -7.80 -25.55 -23.63
CA VAL A 835 -8.60 -26.33 -24.58
C VAL A 835 -7.69 -27.10 -25.55
N VAL A 836 -6.58 -26.50 -26.01
CA VAL A 836 -5.57 -27.23 -26.81
C VAL A 836 -5.05 -28.44 -26.05
N ASP A 837 -4.61 -28.26 -24.80
CA ASP A 837 -4.07 -29.35 -23.98
C ASP A 837 -5.09 -30.49 -23.80
N LEU A 838 -6.34 -30.14 -23.50
CA LEU A 838 -7.43 -31.10 -23.34
C LEU A 838 -7.72 -31.85 -24.65
N LEU A 839 -7.78 -31.15 -25.77
CA LEU A 839 -8.07 -31.76 -27.08
C LEU A 839 -6.92 -32.66 -27.54
N LEU A 840 -5.65 -32.28 -27.27
CA LEU A 840 -4.50 -33.14 -27.52
C LEU A 840 -4.57 -34.42 -26.69
N GLU A 841 -4.98 -34.33 -25.42
CA GLU A 841 -5.22 -35.51 -24.59
C GLU A 841 -6.33 -36.41 -25.17
N CYS A 842 -7.43 -35.83 -25.63
CA CYS A 842 -8.50 -36.57 -26.31
C CYS A 842 -7.99 -37.26 -27.58
N VAL A 843 -7.17 -36.60 -28.39
CA VAL A 843 -6.57 -37.18 -29.61
C VAL A 843 -5.63 -38.33 -29.26
N LEU A 844 -4.78 -38.20 -28.25
CA LEU A 844 -3.88 -39.27 -27.83
C LEU A 844 -4.66 -40.52 -27.39
N ARG A 845 -5.67 -40.36 -26.54
CA ARG A 845 -6.55 -41.48 -26.12
C ARG A 845 -7.31 -42.08 -27.30
N PHE A 846 -7.72 -41.24 -28.26
CA PHE A 846 -8.34 -41.71 -29.49
C PHE A 846 -7.36 -42.55 -30.32
N THR A 847 -6.09 -42.14 -30.44
CA THR A 847 -5.08 -42.91 -31.20
C THR A 847 -4.79 -44.28 -30.57
N GLU A 848 -4.79 -44.38 -29.23
CA GLU A 848 -4.67 -45.67 -28.53
C GLU A 848 -5.83 -46.61 -28.90
N LYS A 849 -7.08 -46.10 -28.81
CA LYS A 849 -8.27 -46.86 -29.21
C LYS A 849 -8.30 -47.20 -30.69
N TYR A 850 -7.79 -46.31 -31.54
CA TYR A 850 -7.66 -46.56 -32.96
C TYR A 850 -6.69 -47.72 -33.23
N GLN A 851 -5.53 -47.71 -32.56
CA GLN A 851 -4.56 -48.79 -32.65
C GLN A 851 -5.13 -50.13 -32.15
N GLU A 852 -5.87 -50.13 -31.04
CA GLU A 852 -6.58 -51.32 -30.53
C GLU A 852 -7.55 -51.84 -31.58
N ALA A 853 -8.41 -50.99 -32.15
CA ALA A 853 -9.37 -51.36 -33.18
C ALA A 853 -8.71 -51.93 -34.44
N ILE A 854 -7.62 -51.32 -34.92
CA ILE A 854 -6.83 -51.81 -36.07
C ILE A 854 -6.23 -53.18 -35.75
N THR A 855 -5.70 -53.36 -34.53
CA THR A 855 -5.11 -54.62 -34.11
C THR A 855 -6.16 -55.72 -34.09
N THR A 856 -7.33 -55.45 -33.51
CA THR A 856 -8.47 -56.36 -33.51
C THR A 856 -8.93 -56.71 -34.92
N TYR A 857 -9.11 -55.71 -35.80
CA TYR A 857 -9.50 -55.93 -37.19
C TYR A 857 -8.51 -56.84 -37.93
N LYS A 858 -7.21 -56.59 -37.75
CA LYS A 858 -6.14 -57.43 -38.29
C LYS A 858 -6.22 -58.86 -37.75
N THR A 859 -6.28 -59.04 -36.43
CA THR A 859 -6.28 -60.39 -35.83
C THR A 859 -7.50 -61.19 -36.25
N THR A 860 -8.69 -60.60 -36.25
CA THR A 860 -9.93 -61.27 -36.64
C THR A 860 -9.90 -61.70 -38.11
N HIS A 861 -9.36 -60.88 -39.02
CA HIS A 861 -9.21 -61.26 -40.43
C HIS A 861 -8.21 -62.43 -40.64
N PHE A 862 -7.14 -62.51 -39.83
CA PHE A 862 -6.18 -63.62 -39.93
C PHE A 862 -6.67 -64.91 -39.25
N GLU A 863 -7.60 -64.80 -38.31
CA GLU A 863 -8.34 -65.93 -37.73
C GLU A 863 -9.36 -66.49 -38.72
N ASP A 864 -10.09 -65.63 -39.43
CA ASP A 864 -11.04 -65.99 -40.48
C ASP A 864 -10.93 -65.07 -41.71
N ARG A 865 -10.35 -65.62 -42.78
CA ARG A 865 -10.13 -64.90 -44.05
C ARG A 865 -11.40 -64.75 -44.89
N SER A 866 -12.51 -65.37 -44.50
CA SER A 866 -13.77 -65.30 -45.25
C SER A 866 -14.61 -64.06 -44.94
N GLY A 867 -14.27 -63.31 -43.88
CA GLY A 867 -15.10 -62.22 -43.34
C GLY A 867 -14.91 -60.82 -43.90
N SER A 868 -13.91 -60.53 -44.76
CA SER A 868 -13.74 -59.19 -45.36
C SER A 868 -13.10 -59.26 -46.74
N LEU A 869 -13.88 -58.93 -47.78
CA LEU A 869 -13.45 -58.98 -49.19
C LEU A 869 -12.41 -57.91 -49.54
N PHE A 870 -12.49 -56.73 -48.90
CA PHE A 870 -11.68 -55.55 -49.18
C PHE A 870 -10.64 -55.23 -48.10
N PHE A 871 -10.25 -56.22 -47.30
CA PHE A 871 -9.30 -56.06 -46.17
C PHE A 871 -8.04 -55.26 -46.55
N THR A 872 -7.40 -55.59 -47.68
CA THR A 872 -6.18 -54.89 -48.12
C THR A 872 -6.42 -53.42 -48.46
N ALA A 873 -7.54 -53.09 -49.10
CA ALA A 873 -7.89 -51.72 -49.45
C ALA A 873 -8.15 -50.88 -48.19
N TYR A 874 -8.90 -51.42 -47.21
CA TYR A 874 -9.12 -50.73 -45.92
C TYR A 874 -7.84 -50.61 -45.09
N MET A 875 -6.94 -51.59 -45.11
CA MET A 875 -5.63 -51.47 -44.45
C MET A 875 -4.78 -50.35 -45.07
N ILE A 876 -4.84 -50.17 -46.39
CA ILE A 876 -4.20 -49.03 -47.07
C ILE A 876 -4.87 -47.71 -46.65
N ALA A 877 -6.20 -47.66 -46.60
CA ALA A 877 -6.95 -46.48 -46.15
C ALA A 877 -6.59 -46.08 -44.71
N ILE A 878 -6.46 -47.04 -43.79
CA ILE A 878 -6.03 -46.82 -42.39
C ILE A 878 -4.60 -46.25 -42.33
N ILE A 879 -3.68 -46.74 -43.16
CA ILE A 879 -2.31 -46.20 -43.23
C ILE A 879 -2.35 -44.75 -43.73
N ASN A 880 -3.12 -44.47 -44.77
CA ASN A 880 -3.29 -43.12 -45.30
C ASN A 880 -3.96 -42.19 -44.28
N ASN A 881 -4.94 -42.68 -43.51
CA ASN A 881 -5.54 -41.94 -42.40
C ASN A 881 -4.51 -41.55 -41.33
N CYS A 882 -3.60 -42.46 -40.98
CA CYS A 882 -2.49 -42.14 -40.05
C CYS A 882 -1.59 -41.02 -40.58
N LEU A 883 -1.34 -40.99 -41.90
CA LEU A 883 -0.60 -39.89 -42.53
C LEU A 883 -1.39 -38.58 -42.48
N ALA A 884 -2.69 -38.59 -42.77
CA ALA A 884 -3.55 -37.43 -42.65
C ALA A 884 -3.62 -36.88 -41.21
N PHE A 885 -3.73 -37.75 -40.20
CA PHE A 885 -3.68 -37.36 -38.79
C PHE A 885 -2.36 -36.66 -38.42
N LYS A 886 -1.24 -37.14 -38.94
CA LYS A 886 0.08 -36.50 -38.76
C LYS A 886 0.08 -35.11 -39.39
N GLU A 887 -0.40 -34.96 -40.62
CA GLU A 887 -0.46 -33.68 -41.31
C GLU A 887 -1.36 -32.67 -40.60
N TYR A 888 -2.57 -33.06 -40.20
CA TYR A 888 -3.47 -32.17 -39.47
C TYR A 888 -2.92 -31.77 -38.09
N THR A 889 -2.21 -32.66 -37.40
CA THR A 889 -1.49 -32.32 -36.16
C THR A 889 -0.38 -31.30 -36.41
N GLN A 890 0.37 -31.44 -37.51
CA GLN A 890 1.40 -30.46 -37.90
C GLN A 890 0.79 -29.10 -38.24
N GLN A 891 -0.35 -29.10 -38.95
CA GLN A 891 -1.09 -27.87 -39.25
C GLN A 891 -1.58 -27.19 -37.97
N LEU A 892 -2.15 -27.95 -37.03
CA LEU A 892 -2.59 -27.44 -35.72
C LEU A 892 -1.42 -26.78 -34.97
N LYS A 893 -0.25 -27.43 -34.95
CA LYS A 893 0.99 -26.88 -34.37
C LYS A 893 1.42 -25.59 -35.07
N SER A 894 1.40 -25.55 -36.40
CA SER A 894 1.82 -24.37 -37.17
C SER A 894 0.88 -23.18 -37.04
N LYS A 895 -0.45 -23.41 -36.92
CA LYS A 895 -1.45 -22.34 -36.88
C LYS A 895 -1.71 -21.80 -35.47
N HIS A 896 -1.66 -22.66 -34.45
CA HIS A 896 -2.11 -22.30 -33.10
C HIS A 896 -0.99 -22.28 -32.05
N LEU A 897 0.19 -22.86 -32.35
CA LEU A 897 1.34 -22.88 -31.45
C LEU A 897 2.55 -22.06 -31.97
N ALA A 898 2.42 -21.37 -33.11
CA ALA A 898 3.52 -20.64 -33.76
C ALA A 898 3.68 -19.16 -33.32
N THR A 899 3.01 -18.71 -32.25
CA THR A 899 3.25 -17.40 -31.65
C THR A 899 4.37 -17.48 -30.61
N ASP A 900 5.53 -16.91 -30.98
CA ASP A 900 6.71 -16.48 -30.20
C ASP A 900 7.40 -17.40 -29.16
N GLU A 901 6.76 -18.43 -28.62
CA GLU A 901 7.38 -19.32 -27.63
C GLU A 901 8.24 -20.42 -28.29
N LEU A 902 7.82 -20.93 -29.46
CA LEU A 902 8.52 -22.01 -30.17
C LEU A 902 9.74 -21.56 -30.98
N ARG A 903 9.81 -20.28 -31.39
CA ARG A 903 11.01 -19.71 -32.04
C ARG A 903 12.18 -19.56 -31.06
N ARG A 904 11.87 -19.41 -29.77
CA ARG A 904 12.86 -19.50 -28.67
C ARG A 904 13.22 -20.95 -28.33
N ALA A 905 12.25 -21.88 -28.44
CA ALA A 905 12.47 -23.30 -28.14
C ALA A 905 13.31 -24.05 -29.20
N SER A 906 13.32 -23.61 -30.45
CA SER A 906 14.06 -24.26 -31.55
C SER A 906 15.57 -23.95 -31.58
N GLN A 907 16.03 -22.95 -30.80
CA GLN A 907 17.46 -22.61 -30.69
C GLN A 907 18.15 -23.30 -29.50
N ASN A 908 17.42 -24.02 -28.64
CA ASN A 908 18.00 -24.71 -27.48
C ASN A 908 17.22 -26.00 -27.14
N PRO A 909 17.66 -27.18 -27.62
CA PRO A 909 16.90 -28.44 -27.46
C PRO A 909 16.85 -28.98 -26.02
N GLY A 910 17.49 -28.30 -25.05
CA GLY A 910 17.72 -28.82 -23.69
C GLY A 910 16.82 -28.30 -22.59
N ARG A 911 15.89 -27.38 -22.84
CA ARG A 911 15.02 -26.81 -21.79
C ARG A 911 13.66 -26.50 -22.39
N HIS A 912 12.66 -27.31 -22.10
CA HIS A 912 11.27 -26.90 -21.84
C HIS A 912 10.42 -28.16 -21.57
N ARG A 913 10.51 -28.70 -20.35
CA ARG A 913 9.29 -29.17 -19.69
C ARG A 913 8.60 -27.93 -19.16
N ALA A 914 7.38 -27.69 -19.59
CA ALA A 914 6.48 -26.75 -18.94
C ALA A 914 6.18 -27.29 -17.54
N VAL A 915 7.02 -26.89 -16.58
CA VAL A 915 6.64 -26.80 -15.18
C VAL A 915 6.54 -25.31 -14.95
N GLN A 916 5.41 -24.82 -14.42
CA GLN A 916 5.35 -23.52 -13.75
C GLN A 916 6.68 -23.33 -13.02
N ARG A 917 7.47 -22.31 -13.35
CA ARG A 917 8.75 -22.08 -12.68
C ARG A 917 8.41 -21.85 -11.21
N LEU A 918 8.58 -22.89 -10.39
CA LEU A 918 8.36 -22.88 -8.96
C LEU A 918 9.43 -21.96 -8.36
N LEU A 919 8.99 -20.95 -7.62
CA LEU A 919 9.84 -19.93 -6.99
C LEU A 919 9.51 -19.92 -5.50
N ILE A 920 10.45 -19.53 -4.64
CA ILE A 920 10.36 -19.80 -3.20
C ILE A 920 9.12 -19.13 -2.59
N GLU A 921 8.88 -17.84 -2.87
CA GLU A 921 7.70 -17.12 -2.37
C GLU A 921 6.39 -17.73 -2.89
N ASP A 922 6.30 -18.00 -4.20
CA ASP A 922 5.12 -18.62 -4.83
C ASP A 922 4.79 -20.01 -4.23
N GLU A 923 5.81 -20.77 -3.84
CA GLU A 923 5.67 -22.07 -3.19
C GLU A 923 5.18 -21.94 -1.75
N ILE A 924 5.76 -21.02 -0.97
CA ILE A 924 5.34 -20.76 0.41
C ILE A 924 3.89 -20.25 0.42
N SER A 925 3.54 -19.31 -0.44
CA SER A 925 2.18 -18.78 -0.56
C SER A 925 1.17 -19.88 -0.91
N ARG A 926 1.54 -20.83 -1.78
CA ARG A 926 0.69 -22.00 -2.08
C ARG A 926 0.52 -22.91 -0.86
N MET A 927 1.59 -23.14 -0.08
CA MET A 927 1.53 -23.94 1.14
C MET A 927 0.69 -23.25 2.23
N LEU A 928 0.82 -21.93 2.41
CA LEU A 928 0.03 -21.13 3.35
C LEU A 928 -1.45 -21.11 2.97
N ALA A 929 -1.79 -20.94 1.69
CA ALA A 929 -3.18 -20.97 1.22
C ALA A 929 -3.85 -22.34 1.42
N ALA A 930 -3.06 -23.42 1.40
CA ALA A 930 -3.54 -24.78 1.63
C ALA A 930 -3.66 -25.16 3.11
N ASP A 931 -3.10 -24.36 4.04
CA ASP A 931 -3.11 -24.63 5.49
C ASP A 931 -4.16 -23.76 6.23
N PRO A 932 -5.27 -24.36 6.71
CA PRO A 932 -6.31 -23.64 7.45
C PRO A 932 -5.82 -22.96 8.72
N ALA A 933 -4.71 -23.43 9.32
CA ALA A 933 -4.13 -22.86 10.54
C ALA A 933 -3.26 -21.61 10.26
N ALA A 934 -2.91 -21.34 9.00
CA ALA A 934 -1.99 -20.27 8.60
C ALA A 934 -2.67 -19.06 7.91
N LYS A 935 -4.01 -18.93 8.00
CA LYS A 935 -4.83 -17.94 7.25
C LYS A 935 -4.42 -16.46 7.40
N ASN A 936 -3.65 -16.09 8.43
CA ASN A 936 -3.23 -14.71 8.68
C ASN A 936 -1.72 -14.48 8.49
N VAL A 937 -0.97 -15.48 8.05
CA VAL A 937 0.49 -15.37 7.86
C VAL A 937 0.77 -14.84 6.45
N THR A 938 1.45 -13.71 6.35
CA THR A 938 1.87 -13.12 5.07
C THR A 938 3.37 -13.35 4.87
N VAL A 939 3.78 -13.61 3.62
CA VAL A 939 5.18 -13.79 3.24
C VAL A 939 5.53 -12.84 2.11
N ASN A 940 6.75 -12.29 2.13
CA ASN A 940 7.32 -11.52 1.05
C ASN A 940 8.83 -11.84 0.93
N ALA A 941 9.47 -11.40 -0.15
CA ALA A 941 10.88 -11.63 -0.39
C ALA A 941 11.80 -11.11 0.74
N ILE A 942 11.40 -10.07 1.47
CA ILE A 942 12.14 -9.53 2.63
C ILE A 942 12.20 -10.56 3.76
N LEU A 943 11.06 -11.16 4.12
CA LEU A 943 10.99 -12.19 5.16
C LEU A 943 11.75 -13.45 4.76
N VAL A 944 11.70 -13.83 3.48
CA VAL A 944 12.49 -14.95 2.94
C VAL A 944 13.99 -14.66 3.06
N ASP A 945 14.43 -13.45 2.69
CA ASP A 945 15.83 -13.04 2.79
C ASP A 945 16.34 -13.09 4.23
N ASN A 946 15.63 -12.44 5.15
CA ASN A 946 16.00 -12.40 6.55
C ASN A 946 16.07 -13.82 7.14
N PHE A 947 15.11 -14.71 6.79
CA PHE A 947 15.14 -16.10 7.25
C PHE A 947 16.36 -16.86 6.73
N LEU A 948 16.68 -16.73 5.44
CA LEU A 948 17.86 -17.38 4.85
C LEU A 948 19.16 -16.88 5.51
N TRP A 949 19.20 -15.60 5.87
CA TRP A 949 20.31 -15.01 6.59
C TRP A 949 20.48 -15.59 8.00
N ASP A 950 19.40 -15.65 8.79
CA ASP A 950 19.41 -16.20 10.14
C ASP A 950 19.72 -17.70 10.14
N LEU A 951 19.12 -18.45 9.22
CA LEU A 951 19.39 -19.87 9.04
C LEU A 951 20.86 -20.13 8.75
N ARG A 952 21.49 -19.32 7.89
CA ARG A 952 22.91 -19.43 7.60
C ARG A 952 23.77 -19.21 8.84
N ARG A 953 23.37 -18.31 9.76
CA ARG A 953 24.07 -18.11 11.04
C ARG A 953 23.87 -19.30 11.97
N ALA A 954 22.64 -19.83 12.07
CA ALA A 954 22.33 -21.00 12.89
C ALA A 954 23.06 -22.26 12.41
N ARG A 955 23.24 -22.42 11.10
CA ARG A 955 23.92 -23.56 10.45
C ARG A 955 25.33 -23.25 9.96
N ARG A 956 26.01 -22.32 10.63
CA ARG A 956 27.33 -21.85 10.23
C ARG A 956 28.35 -22.98 10.02
N ALA A 957 28.35 -23.99 10.88
CA ALA A 957 29.28 -25.13 10.80
C ALA A 957 29.13 -25.97 9.51
N ASP A 958 27.92 -25.99 8.94
CA ASP A 958 27.62 -26.72 7.71
C ASP A 958 27.87 -25.84 6.48
N MET A 959 27.40 -24.59 6.51
CA MET A 959 27.44 -23.69 5.36
C MET A 959 28.81 -23.03 5.14
N ASP A 960 29.65 -22.84 6.17
CA ASP A 960 31.00 -22.26 5.99
C ASP A 960 31.92 -23.18 5.15
N LYS A 961 31.55 -24.44 4.95
CA LYS A 961 32.25 -25.38 4.05
C LYS A 961 31.88 -25.19 2.58
N MET A 962 30.80 -24.47 2.28
CA MET A 962 30.33 -24.24 0.91
C MET A 962 31.07 -23.04 0.31
N PRO A 963 31.62 -23.14 -0.92
CA PRO A 963 32.25 -22.01 -1.57
C PRO A 963 31.22 -20.92 -1.87
N PHE A 964 31.64 -19.66 -1.80
CA PHE A 964 30.81 -18.49 -2.10
C PHE A 964 31.64 -17.45 -2.85
N HIS A 965 30.98 -16.66 -3.69
CA HIS A 965 31.64 -15.56 -4.41
C HIS A 965 32.07 -14.46 -3.45
N ARG A 966 33.32 -14.00 -3.62
CA ARG A 966 33.94 -12.95 -2.81
C ARG A 966 34.13 -11.71 -3.66
N ILE A 967 33.61 -10.58 -3.21
CA ILE A 967 33.77 -9.30 -3.89
C ILE A 967 33.90 -8.19 -2.83
N ARG A 968 34.70 -7.18 -3.14
CA ARG A 968 34.92 -5.99 -2.32
C ARG A 968 34.47 -4.76 -3.11
N THR A 969 33.29 -4.24 -2.81
CA THR A 969 32.69 -3.09 -3.51
C THR A 969 31.74 -2.35 -2.57
N ILE A 970 31.44 -1.09 -2.89
CA ILE A 970 30.48 -0.29 -2.11
C ILE A 970 29.04 -0.79 -2.28
N PHE A 971 28.75 -1.56 -3.32
CA PHE A 971 27.39 -2.04 -3.61
C PHE A 971 27.03 -3.36 -2.90
N TYR A 972 28.03 -4.00 -2.27
CA TYR A 972 27.98 -5.39 -1.82
C TYR A 972 28.41 -5.60 -0.37
#